data_AF-A0A5C5RIJ2-F1
#
_entry.id   AF-A0A5C5RIJ2-F1
#
_cell.length_a   1.000
_cell.length_b   1.000
_cell.length_c   1.000
_cell.angle_alpha   90.00
_cell.angle_beta   90.00
_cell.angle_gamma   90.00
#
_symmetry.space_group_name_H-M   'P 1'
#
loop_
_entity.id
_entity.type
_entity.pdbx_description
1 polymer ?
#
loop_
_entity_poly.entity_id
_entity_poly.type
_entity_poly.pdbx_seq_one_letter_code
_entity_poly.pdbx_strand_id
1 'polypeptide(L)'
;MTAATLDRQEVAGAGLTHKQILYILSGLMTGMFLAALDQTIVSTAIRTIADDLNGYKLQAWVTTAYLITSTIVTPLYGKLSDIYGRKPFFMFAITVFVIGSLLCSTATSMYELAAFRAVQGLGAGGLMSLALTIIGDIVPPRERAKYQGYFLAVFGTSSVLGPVLGGLFSGADSILGISGWRWVFLVNVPIGIVALAVVFRVLRLPHTRREGVRIDWFGAVALSVGLVPLLIVAEQGQEWGWGSTKAIACYAIGAVGVLAFIGIEKLMGEDAIIPLRIFKNVIFAQGVLISMVVGAAMFGGISLLPQYFQVVRGASPTKAGFLMLPMVAGLMLGSILAGQMISRTGRYRIFPIIGAVLLTAGMFGMHYISADVEIGWVMGGAAVIGFGLGNLMQPLTLALQNILPPRDMGVSTAAATFFRQIGGTLGVAVFLSVLFSQMPHKMTTRMSDAAKDPEYTAALQRAAAGHEGPAAQDFAAKLIHGDSSAVSGIMSDTSALQKLPDTLVHPLKSGFADSMDVVFLAVTILAAIGLVLVLFWKSVPLRTAAGVEATTPEPGAAASPETIEAAEISAAAESVAGTVPTEEIVTEPPTGPVPAASAPAAGMPVAEVPAVPPAAPVAASRSEIDELREQNAALAAELAELRTGYRAIAGNTRLRASGTTDPVRFSVEATGAGGSRAGRMVVPRGEIETPAYLPVASRGAIAGLTPRELTDLGATALVVDLHELYLQPGPDVIEGAGGVGAAMAWSAPTIGDTGIGAVAEQRKTRITDEGIAFRGRLDGSPHRWDPEETVRLAHRMGFDITFALADPADPARTERWARRALAEHAWQTADRHDALSLWAVVTGGSDPERRRSAARGLRSLGAEDRRAGGLGFGGYRIEAVGTPARDASALRAALGELDADRPRYLAGVEGPADLLAAIEAGVDLLDGTVPARAGAEGRVYTSTGVLDMTDPALRADFRPLDPSASRPGGTNRADAFTRAYVHHLLVANEGLAVTLCTLHNEHFFVSLAAAARRAIAAGDYPAFAAAFLRGFGKV
;
A
#
# COMPACT_ATOMS: atom_id res chain seq x y z
N MET A 1 24.65 39.19 9.67
CA MET A 1 23.55 38.21 9.55
C MET A 1 23.92 37.01 10.40
N THR A 2 23.11 36.69 11.40
CA THR A 2 23.47 35.77 12.50
C THR A 2 22.92 34.36 12.32
N ALA A 3 23.58 33.42 12.99
CA ALA A 3 23.28 31.99 13.07
C ALA A 3 21.80 31.66 13.35
N ALA A 4 21.02 31.42 12.29
CA ALA A 4 19.59 31.08 12.39
C ALA A 4 19.09 30.09 11.31
N THR A 5 20.00 29.39 10.62
CA THR A 5 19.67 28.56 9.44
C THR A 5 20.05 27.08 9.53
N LEU A 6 20.70 26.62 10.60
CA LEU A 6 21.07 25.21 10.78
C LEU A 6 20.05 24.39 11.60
N ASP A 7 19.08 25.04 12.23
CA ASP A 7 18.19 24.43 13.23
C ASP A 7 16.82 23.99 12.64
N ARG A 8 16.84 23.36 11.46
CA ARG A 8 15.61 23.00 10.71
C ARG A 8 15.58 21.64 10.02
N GLN A 9 16.49 20.73 10.35
CA GLN A 9 16.43 19.32 9.89
C GLN A 9 15.93 18.33 10.95
N GLU A 10 15.63 18.77 12.17
CA GLU A 10 15.36 17.90 13.32
C GLU A 10 13.90 17.39 13.47
N VAL A 11 13.08 17.46 12.42
CA VAL A 11 11.69 16.93 12.46
C VAL A 11 11.35 16.14 11.19
N ALA A 12 11.89 14.93 11.10
CA ALA A 12 11.61 13.98 10.02
C ALA A 12 11.51 12.51 10.47
N GLY A 13 11.07 12.27 11.72
CA GLY A 13 10.87 10.91 12.28
C GLY A 13 9.57 10.69 13.07
N ALA A 14 8.80 11.75 13.33
CA ALA A 14 7.45 11.62 13.89
C ALA A 14 6.45 11.31 12.78
N GLY A 15 5.60 10.29 12.98
CA GLY A 15 4.49 10.00 12.08
C GLY A 15 3.60 11.24 11.89
N LEU A 16 3.11 11.46 10.67
CA LEU A 16 2.31 12.65 10.33
C LEU A 16 1.12 12.77 11.29
N THR A 17 1.08 13.85 12.05
CA THR A 17 -0.02 14.13 12.98
C THR A 17 -1.34 14.21 12.22
N HIS A 18 -2.46 13.90 12.87
CA HIS A 18 -3.80 13.99 12.24
C HIS A 18 -4.05 15.37 11.58
N LYS A 19 -3.55 16.45 12.18
CA LYS A 19 -3.59 17.80 11.60
C LYS A 19 -2.76 17.90 10.30
N GLN A 20 -1.53 17.38 10.26
CA GLN A 20 -0.71 17.34 9.04
C GLN A 20 -1.35 16.49 7.95
N ILE A 21 -1.94 15.32 8.29
CA ILE A 21 -2.68 14.50 7.34
C ILE A 21 -3.86 15.28 6.75
N LEU A 22 -4.65 15.97 7.56
CA LEU A 22 -5.77 16.81 7.07
C LEU A 22 -5.32 17.99 6.20
N TYR A 23 -4.17 18.62 6.49
CA TYR A 23 -3.61 19.68 5.64
C TYR A 23 -3.07 19.14 4.30
N ILE A 24 -2.49 17.94 4.28
CA ILE A 24 -2.10 17.29 3.02
C ILE A 24 -3.36 16.92 2.23
N LEU A 25 -4.31 16.29 2.91
CA LEU A 25 -5.59 15.85 2.35
C LEU A 25 -6.35 17.01 1.71
N SER A 26 -6.39 18.20 2.31
CA SER A 26 -7.08 19.35 1.69
C SER A 26 -6.46 19.75 0.36
N GLY A 27 -5.13 19.74 0.22
CA GLY A 27 -4.44 19.95 -1.07
C GLY A 27 -4.78 18.88 -2.12
N LEU A 28 -4.80 17.60 -1.71
CA LEU A 28 -5.21 16.49 -2.58
C LEU A 28 -6.68 16.59 -2.99
N MET A 29 -7.55 16.99 -2.05
CA MET A 29 -8.99 17.13 -2.27
C MET A 29 -9.28 18.29 -3.22
N THR A 30 -8.60 19.42 -3.10
CA THR A 30 -8.76 20.54 -4.03
C THR A 30 -8.31 20.15 -5.45
N GLY A 31 -7.22 19.40 -5.59
CA GLY A 31 -6.80 18.85 -6.88
C GLY A 31 -7.81 17.86 -7.49
N MET A 32 -8.35 16.94 -6.69
CA MET A 32 -9.40 16.02 -7.15
C MET A 32 -10.71 16.74 -7.48
N PHE A 33 -11.13 17.69 -6.64
CA PHE A 33 -12.30 18.53 -6.85
C PHE A 33 -12.23 19.23 -8.20
N LEU A 34 -11.05 19.76 -8.55
CA LEU A 34 -10.80 20.42 -9.81
C LEU A 34 -11.11 19.53 -11.03
N ALA A 35 -10.58 18.31 -11.03
CA ALA A 35 -10.81 17.35 -12.12
C ALA A 35 -12.28 16.88 -12.19
N ALA A 36 -12.89 16.57 -11.04
CA ALA A 36 -14.26 16.05 -11.00
C ALA A 36 -15.33 17.14 -11.25
N LEU A 37 -15.06 18.40 -10.86
CA LEU A 37 -15.87 19.56 -11.23
C LEU A 37 -15.78 19.80 -12.74
N ASP A 38 -14.59 19.83 -13.31
CA ASP A 38 -14.37 20.10 -14.73
C ASP A 38 -15.03 19.05 -15.65
N GLN A 39 -15.01 17.78 -15.25
CA GLN A 39 -15.68 16.71 -15.98
C GLN A 39 -17.21 16.90 -16.03
N THR A 40 -17.81 17.58 -15.05
CA THR A 40 -19.27 17.74 -14.90
C THR A 40 -19.79 19.15 -15.21
N ILE A 41 -18.94 20.18 -15.13
CA ILE A 41 -19.28 21.58 -15.45
C ILE A 41 -19.46 21.78 -16.96
N VAL A 42 -18.56 21.20 -17.78
CA VAL A 42 -18.59 21.31 -19.24
C VAL A 42 -19.85 20.67 -19.83
N SER A 43 -20.36 19.58 -19.25
CA SER A 43 -21.52 18.86 -19.80
C SER A 43 -22.81 19.67 -19.87
N THR A 44 -22.95 20.73 -19.05
CA THR A 44 -24.09 21.65 -19.11
C THR A 44 -23.84 22.87 -19.99
N ALA A 45 -22.59 23.30 -20.12
CA ALA A 45 -22.19 24.45 -20.94
C ALA A 45 -21.90 24.09 -22.41
N ILE A 46 -21.68 22.81 -22.73
CA ILE A 46 -21.18 22.35 -24.04
C ILE A 46 -22.03 22.82 -25.23
N ARG A 47 -23.34 22.95 -25.05
CA ARG A 47 -24.24 23.50 -26.06
C ARG A 47 -23.91 24.96 -26.34
N THR A 48 -23.97 25.84 -25.34
CA THR A 48 -23.66 27.27 -25.46
C THR A 48 -22.27 27.51 -26.05
N ILE A 49 -21.28 26.71 -25.64
CA ILE A 49 -19.91 26.76 -26.16
C ILE A 49 -19.90 26.45 -27.67
N ALA A 50 -20.59 25.40 -28.09
CA ALA A 50 -20.63 25.00 -29.50
C ALA A 50 -21.50 25.90 -30.38
N ASP A 51 -22.51 26.57 -29.80
CA ASP A 51 -23.31 27.59 -30.47
C ASP A 51 -22.43 28.86 -30.70
N ASP A 52 -21.65 29.33 -29.70
CA ASP A 52 -20.69 30.45 -29.83
C ASP A 52 -19.55 30.14 -30.83
N LEU A 53 -19.05 28.89 -30.81
CA LEU A 53 -17.95 28.42 -31.67
C LEU A 53 -18.42 27.78 -32.99
N ASN A 54 -19.71 27.92 -33.36
CA ASN A 54 -20.31 27.46 -34.63
C ASN A 54 -20.01 25.99 -34.99
N GLY A 55 -20.05 25.09 -34.00
CA GLY A 55 -19.58 23.71 -34.14
C GLY A 55 -20.40 22.68 -33.37
N TYR A 56 -21.73 22.76 -33.46
CA TYR A 56 -22.67 21.84 -32.78
C TYR A 56 -22.33 20.35 -33.00
N LYS A 57 -21.99 19.96 -34.24
CA LYS A 57 -21.58 18.57 -34.58
C LYS A 57 -20.27 18.12 -33.92
N LEU A 58 -19.43 19.05 -33.48
CA LEU A 58 -18.10 18.79 -32.90
C LEU A 58 -18.11 18.82 -31.36
N GLN A 59 -19.29 18.91 -30.72
CA GLN A 59 -19.42 18.87 -29.26
C GLN A 59 -18.78 17.63 -28.63
N ALA A 60 -18.94 16.47 -29.25
CA ALA A 60 -18.41 15.20 -28.76
C ALA A 60 -16.88 15.24 -28.60
N TRP A 61 -16.16 15.86 -29.55
CA TRP A 61 -14.69 16.01 -29.51
C TRP A 61 -14.15 16.69 -28.24
N VAL A 62 -14.87 17.65 -27.66
CA VAL A 62 -14.47 18.36 -26.42
C VAL A 62 -14.41 17.42 -25.22
N THR A 63 -15.39 16.52 -25.14
CA THR A 63 -15.54 15.56 -24.06
C THR A 63 -14.67 14.35 -24.32
N THR A 64 -14.72 13.81 -25.54
CA THR A 64 -13.94 12.65 -25.98
C THR A 64 -12.44 12.91 -25.90
N ALA A 65 -11.91 14.03 -26.41
CA ALA A 65 -10.47 14.32 -26.34
C ALA A 65 -9.94 14.39 -24.89
N TYR A 66 -10.70 14.99 -23.97
CA TYR A 66 -10.39 15.06 -22.54
C TYR A 66 -10.44 13.69 -21.86
N LEU A 67 -11.49 12.89 -22.14
CA LEU A 67 -11.62 11.55 -21.58
C LEU A 67 -10.50 10.64 -22.09
N ILE A 68 -10.13 10.71 -23.37
CA ILE A 68 -9.06 9.91 -23.96
C ILE A 68 -7.71 10.21 -23.30
N THR A 69 -7.28 11.46 -23.25
CA THR A 69 -5.97 11.79 -22.69
C THR A 69 -5.89 11.54 -21.18
N SER A 70 -6.97 11.83 -20.44
CA SER A 70 -7.03 11.49 -19.01
C SER A 70 -7.00 9.97 -18.77
N THR A 71 -7.68 9.18 -19.59
CA THR A 71 -7.66 7.71 -19.53
C THR A 71 -6.28 7.15 -19.81
N ILE A 72 -5.64 7.55 -20.92
CA ILE A 72 -4.32 7.04 -21.34
C ILE A 72 -3.25 7.33 -20.29
N VAL A 73 -3.22 8.55 -19.71
CA VAL A 73 -2.13 8.94 -18.79
C VAL A 73 -2.41 8.55 -17.33
N THR A 74 -3.64 8.17 -16.95
CA THR A 74 -3.98 7.72 -15.59
C THR A 74 -3.07 6.60 -15.04
N PRO A 75 -2.77 5.52 -15.79
CA PRO A 75 -1.81 4.48 -15.37
C PRO A 75 -0.35 4.97 -15.34
N LEU A 76 0.05 5.79 -16.33
CA LEU A 76 1.40 6.38 -16.42
C LEU A 76 1.73 7.21 -15.17
N TYR A 77 0.80 8.04 -14.69
CA TYR A 77 1.00 8.82 -13.46
C TYR A 77 1.26 7.94 -12.24
N GLY A 78 0.56 6.81 -12.11
CA GLY A 78 0.80 5.85 -11.03
C GLY A 78 2.27 5.42 -11.00
N LYS A 79 2.74 4.85 -12.12
CA LYS A 79 4.09 4.27 -12.21
C LYS A 79 5.21 5.31 -12.22
N LEU A 80 5.04 6.43 -12.93
CA LEU A 80 6.04 7.51 -12.95
C LEU A 80 6.18 8.17 -11.58
N SER A 81 5.09 8.33 -10.82
CA SER A 81 5.15 8.88 -9.46
C SER A 81 5.68 7.90 -8.41
N ASP A 82 5.68 6.58 -8.66
CA ASP A 82 6.44 5.61 -7.85
C ASP A 82 7.95 5.82 -8.02
N ILE A 83 8.40 6.08 -9.26
CA ILE A 83 9.82 6.14 -9.63
C ILE A 83 10.46 7.50 -9.28
N TYR A 84 9.76 8.60 -9.57
CA TYR A 84 10.26 9.97 -9.42
C TYR A 84 9.63 10.75 -8.25
N GLY A 85 8.76 10.09 -7.50
CA GLY A 85 8.10 10.63 -6.31
C GLY A 85 6.74 11.29 -6.60
N ARG A 86 5.89 11.26 -5.56
CA ARG A 86 4.49 11.72 -5.63
C ARG A 86 4.33 13.22 -5.85
N LYS A 87 5.08 14.03 -5.10
CA LYS A 87 4.91 15.50 -5.08
C LYS A 87 5.16 16.14 -6.46
N PRO A 88 6.28 15.88 -7.15
CA PRO A 88 6.55 16.51 -8.45
C PRO A 88 5.48 16.17 -9.47
N PHE A 89 5.04 14.90 -9.53
CA PHE A 89 4.01 14.46 -10.47
C PHE A 89 2.61 15.01 -10.16
N PHE A 90 2.24 15.17 -8.89
CA PHE A 90 0.97 15.81 -8.53
C PHE A 90 0.98 17.31 -8.83
N MET A 91 2.09 18.00 -8.54
CA MET A 91 2.25 19.40 -8.95
C MET A 91 2.23 19.57 -10.47
N PHE A 92 2.90 18.69 -11.22
CA PHE A 92 2.87 18.69 -12.69
C PHE A 92 1.44 18.48 -13.22
N ALA A 93 0.68 17.54 -12.66
CA ALA A 93 -0.72 17.32 -13.03
C ALA A 93 -1.58 18.58 -12.79
N ILE A 94 -1.45 19.24 -11.64
CA ILE A 94 -2.14 20.53 -11.36
C ILE A 94 -1.73 21.60 -12.38
N THR A 95 -0.43 21.77 -12.63
CA THR A 95 0.08 22.81 -13.56
C THR A 95 -0.41 22.59 -14.99
N VAL A 96 -0.32 21.36 -15.52
CA VAL A 96 -0.81 21.03 -16.86
C VAL A 96 -2.33 21.24 -16.96
N PHE A 97 -3.08 20.87 -15.91
CA PHE A 97 -4.52 21.09 -15.86
C PHE A 97 -4.88 22.58 -15.85
N VAL A 98 -4.18 23.41 -15.05
CA VAL A 98 -4.42 24.87 -14.99
C VAL A 98 -4.06 25.55 -16.31
N ILE A 99 -2.95 25.17 -16.94
CA ILE A 99 -2.57 25.66 -18.27
C ILE A 99 -3.62 25.25 -19.32
N GLY A 100 -4.04 23.98 -19.33
CA GLY A 100 -5.10 23.50 -20.22
C GLY A 100 -6.43 24.24 -20.01
N SER A 101 -6.80 24.54 -18.77
CA SER A 101 -7.99 25.33 -18.44
C SER A 101 -7.89 26.76 -18.96
N LEU A 102 -6.73 27.41 -18.81
CA LEU A 102 -6.48 28.75 -19.34
C LEU A 102 -6.56 28.76 -20.88
N LEU A 103 -5.94 27.79 -21.55
CA LEU A 103 -6.01 27.64 -23.00
C LEU A 103 -7.46 27.42 -23.48
N CYS A 104 -8.24 26.57 -22.82
CA CYS A 104 -9.66 26.36 -23.15
C CYS A 104 -10.48 27.67 -23.10
N SER A 105 -10.14 28.60 -22.18
CA SER A 105 -10.80 29.91 -22.11
C SER A 105 -10.48 30.84 -23.28
N THR A 106 -9.35 30.64 -23.95
CA THR A 106 -8.92 31.44 -25.12
C THR A 106 -9.31 30.83 -26.46
N ALA A 107 -9.97 29.67 -26.48
CA ALA A 107 -10.34 28.98 -27.72
C ALA A 107 -11.26 29.83 -28.62
N THR A 108 -11.01 29.73 -29.92
CA THR A 108 -11.71 30.42 -31.02
C THR A 108 -12.41 29.46 -31.99
N SER A 109 -12.15 28.15 -31.87
CA SER A 109 -12.83 27.11 -32.66
C SER A 109 -13.01 25.81 -31.87
N MET A 110 -13.93 24.95 -32.31
CA MET A 110 -14.16 23.66 -31.66
C MET A 110 -12.97 22.70 -31.69
N TYR A 111 -12.18 22.69 -32.78
CA TYR A 111 -10.97 21.86 -32.87
C TYR A 111 -9.87 22.35 -31.94
N GLU A 112 -9.70 23.67 -31.83
CA GLU A 112 -8.77 24.29 -30.88
C GLU A 112 -9.18 23.99 -29.44
N LEU A 113 -10.47 24.12 -29.11
CA LEU A 113 -10.98 23.74 -27.80
C LEU A 113 -10.76 22.25 -27.51
N ALA A 114 -11.02 21.36 -28.47
CA ALA A 114 -10.76 19.92 -28.31
C ALA A 114 -9.27 19.61 -28.09
N ALA A 115 -8.35 20.33 -28.76
CA ALA A 115 -6.91 20.21 -28.55
C ALA A 115 -6.48 20.71 -27.15
N PHE A 116 -7.02 21.84 -26.69
CA PHE A 116 -6.76 22.35 -25.34
C PHE A 116 -7.37 21.45 -24.25
N ARG A 117 -8.53 20.84 -24.51
CA ARG A 117 -9.14 19.80 -23.66
C ARG A 117 -8.29 18.53 -23.62
N ALA A 118 -7.65 18.14 -24.72
CA ALA A 118 -6.69 17.04 -24.72
C ALA A 118 -5.52 17.35 -23.76
N VAL A 119 -4.95 18.56 -23.82
CA VAL A 119 -3.90 19.03 -22.89
C VAL A 119 -4.39 19.06 -21.45
N GLN A 120 -5.58 19.60 -21.19
CA GLN A 120 -6.19 19.66 -19.86
C GLN A 120 -6.42 18.25 -19.28
N GLY A 121 -6.86 17.31 -20.12
CA GLY A 121 -7.10 15.91 -19.77
C GLY A 121 -5.83 15.17 -19.34
N LEU A 122 -4.65 15.51 -19.91
CA LEU A 122 -3.36 15.00 -19.41
C LEU A 122 -3.23 15.29 -17.91
N GLY A 123 -3.47 16.54 -17.48
CA GLY A 123 -3.46 16.90 -16.07
C GLY A 123 -4.53 16.16 -15.26
N ALA A 124 -5.76 16.06 -15.78
CA ALA A 124 -6.90 15.48 -15.09
C ALA A 124 -6.70 14.01 -14.68
N GLY A 125 -6.09 13.19 -15.55
CA GLY A 125 -5.78 11.79 -15.24
C GLY A 125 -4.83 11.64 -14.04
N GLY A 126 -3.86 12.54 -13.91
CA GLY A 126 -2.98 12.60 -12.75
C GLY A 126 -3.69 13.04 -11.47
N LEU A 127 -4.59 14.03 -11.56
CA LEU A 127 -5.26 14.61 -10.39
C LEU A 127 -6.12 13.59 -9.61
N MET A 128 -6.90 12.75 -10.31
CA MET A 128 -7.70 11.72 -9.61
C MET A 128 -6.84 10.53 -9.15
N SER A 129 -5.95 10.04 -10.02
CA SER A 129 -5.12 8.86 -9.76
C SER A 129 -4.16 9.07 -8.59
N LEU A 130 -3.33 10.13 -8.66
CA LEU A 130 -2.30 10.40 -7.68
C LEU A 130 -2.87 10.75 -6.30
N ALA A 131 -4.02 11.42 -6.21
CA ALA A 131 -4.63 11.72 -4.93
C ALA A 131 -5.03 10.44 -4.18
N LEU A 132 -5.54 9.42 -4.89
CA LEU A 132 -5.86 8.10 -4.34
C LEU A 132 -4.61 7.26 -4.02
N THR A 133 -3.52 7.45 -4.75
CA THR A 133 -2.25 6.78 -4.44
C THR A 133 -1.56 7.41 -3.22
N ILE A 134 -1.51 8.75 -3.14
CA ILE A 134 -0.88 9.49 -2.04
C ILE A 134 -1.60 9.24 -0.71
N ILE A 135 -2.93 9.12 -0.69
CA ILE A 135 -3.63 8.73 0.54
C ILE A 135 -3.25 7.31 0.99
N GLY A 136 -2.93 6.42 0.03
CA GLY A 136 -2.33 5.12 0.33
C GLY A 136 -0.99 5.25 1.06
N ASP A 137 -0.13 6.16 0.63
CA ASP A 137 1.21 6.34 1.20
C ASP A 137 1.19 7.03 2.59
N ILE A 138 0.24 7.96 2.84
CA ILE A 138 0.23 8.77 4.08
C ILE A 138 -0.76 8.30 5.16
N VAL A 139 -1.73 7.45 4.83
CA VAL A 139 -2.74 6.96 5.80
C VAL A 139 -2.58 5.45 6.03
N PRO A 140 -2.48 5.01 7.30
CA PRO A 140 -2.43 3.60 7.67
C PRO A 140 -3.65 2.83 7.12
N PRO A 141 -3.50 1.59 6.61
CA PRO A 141 -4.59 0.83 5.99
C PRO A 141 -5.90 0.78 6.78
N ARG A 142 -5.82 0.68 8.12
CA ARG A 142 -6.98 0.69 9.03
C ARG A 142 -7.79 1.99 8.98
N GLU A 143 -7.17 3.13 8.74
CA GLU A 143 -7.86 4.42 8.69
C GLU A 143 -8.30 4.82 7.26
N ARG A 144 -7.74 4.20 6.21
CA ARG A 144 -7.99 4.61 4.80
C ARG A 144 -9.47 4.71 4.44
N ALA A 145 -10.32 3.83 4.94
CA ALA A 145 -11.77 3.87 4.71
C ALA A 145 -12.43 5.17 5.22
N LYS A 146 -12.01 5.67 6.39
CA LYS A 146 -12.48 6.96 6.94
C LYS A 146 -12.08 8.11 6.02
N TYR A 147 -10.84 8.13 5.54
CA TYR A 147 -10.36 9.21 4.68
C TYR A 147 -10.92 9.14 3.26
N GLN A 148 -11.13 7.94 2.70
CA GLN A 148 -11.83 7.73 1.43
C GLN A 148 -13.28 8.27 1.46
N GLY A 149 -13.90 8.35 2.63
CA GLY A 149 -15.18 9.07 2.81
C GLY A 149 -15.10 10.55 2.41
N TYR A 150 -13.99 11.24 2.67
CA TYR A 150 -13.80 12.63 2.23
C TYR A 150 -13.64 12.74 0.71
N PHE A 151 -12.92 11.81 0.08
CA PHE A 151 -12.82 11.72 -1.38
C PHE A 151 -14.21 11.56 -2.02
N LEU A 152 -15.05 10.68 -1.46
CA LEU A 152 -16.41 10.47 -1.94
C LEU A 152 -17.30 11.71 -1.73
N ALA A 153 -17.16 12.41 -0.60
CA ALA A 153 -17.87 13.66 -0.35
C ALA A 153 -17.45 14.77 -1.34
N VAL A 154 -16.15 14.90 -1.63
CA VAL A 154 -15.64 15.85 -2.63
C VAL A 154 -16.15 15.51 -4.02
N PHE A 155 -16.09 14.23 -4.43
CA PHE A 155 -16.61 13.78 -5.71
C PHE A 155 -18.11 14.09 -5.86
N GLY A 156 -18.94 13.68 -4.88
CA GLY A 156 -20.38 13.96 -4.89
C GLY A 156 -20.69 15.47 -4.92
N THR A 157 -19.99 16.26 -4.10
CA THR A 157 -20.14 17.73 -4.08
C THR A 157 -19.75 18.37 -5.42
N SER A 158 -18.67 17.91 -6.05
CA SER A 158 -18.27 18.37 -7.38
C SER A 158 -19.27 18.00 -8.47
N SER A 159 -19.88 16.80 -8.39
CA SER A 159 -20.94 16.38 -9.32
C SER A 159 -22.24 17.17 -9.17
N VAL A 160 -22.52 17.73 -7.99
CA VAL A 160 -23.62 18.68 -7.77
C VAL A 160 -23.27 20.06 -8.32
N LEU A 161 -22.08 20.57 -7.95
CA LEU A 161 -21.64 21.92 -8.30
C LEU A 161 -21.37 22.09 -9.79
N GLY A 162 -20.88 21.07 -10.49
CA GLY A 162 -20.54 21.15 -11.91
C GLY A 162 -21.73 21.59 -12.77
N PRO A 163 -22.84 20.82 -12.83
CA PRO A 163 -24.00 21.19 -13.61
C PRO A 163 -24.59 22.56 -13.25
N VAL A 164 -24.57 22.94 -11.96
CA VAL A 164 -25.10 24.22 -11.49
C VAL A 164 -24.20 25.40 -11.87
N LEU A 165 -22.89 25.31 -11.64
CA LEU A 165 -21.92 26.36 -12.00
C LEU A 165 -21.74 26.47 -13.52
N GLY A 166 -21.75 25.35 -14.24
CA GLY A 166 -21.67 25.32 -15.69
C GLY A 166 -22.87 26.01 -16.32
N GLY A 167 -24.07 25.69 -15.83
CA GLY A 167 -25.30 26.38 -16.20
C GLY A 167 -25.38 27.84 -15.77
N LEU A 168 -24.72 28.24 -14.67
CA LEU A 168 -24.66 29.63 -14.20
C LEU A 168 -23.71 30.47 -15.08
N PHE A 169 -22.50 29.97 -15.34
CA PHE A 169 -21.49 30.70 -16.14
C PHE A 169 -21.87 30.76 -17.61
N SER A 170 -22.32 29.64 -18.22
CA SER A 170 -22.79 29.64 -19.61
C SER A 170 -24.11 30.38 -19.83
N GLY A 171 -24.89 30.62 -18.77
CA GLY A 171 -26.14 31.39 -18.82
C GLY A 171 -25.96 32.91 -18.74
N ALA A 172 -24.73 33.42 -18.57
CA ALA A 172 -24.44 34.85 -18.47
C ALA A 172 -23.78 35.37 -19.74
N ASP A 173 -24.30 36.46 -20.32
CA ASP A 173 -23.78 37.04 -21.57
C ASP A 173 -22.31 37.48 -21.44
N SER A 174 -21.98 38.17 -20.34
CA SER A 174 -20.59 38.45 -19.96
C SER A 174 -20.42 38.53 -18.44
N ILE A 175 -19.24 38.11 -17.97
CA ILE A 175 -18.81 38.20 -16.58
C ILE A 175 -17.42 38.85 -16.58
N LEU A 176 -17.31 40.01 -15.92
CA LEU A 176 -16.08 40.81 -15.85
C LEU A 176 -15.47 41.15 -17.24
N GLY A 177 -16.32 41.39 -18.24
CA GLY A 177 -15.90 41.72 -19.62
C GLY A 177 -15.48 40.51 -20.47
N ILE A 178 -15.59 39.29 -19.94
CA ILE A 178 -15.31 38.04 -20.65
C ILE A 178 -16.63 37.31 -20.90
N SER A 179 -16.80 36.71 -22.09
CA SER A 179 -17.96 35.85 -22.41
C SER A 179 -18.18 34.76 -21.35
N GLY A 180 -19.40 34.61 -20.85
CA GLY A 180 -19.69 33.83 -19.64
C GLY A 180 -19.25 32.37 -19.70
N TRP A 181 -19.37 31.70 -20.86
CA TRP A 181 -18.96 30.30 -20.98
C TRP A 181 -17.46 30.11 -20.72
N ARG A 182 -16.60 31.10 -20.97
CA ARG A 182 -15.15 31.00 -20.71
C ARG A 182 -14.85 30.86 -19.22
N TRP A 183 -15.76 31.30 -18.34
CA TRP A 183 -15.67 31.09 -16.90
C TRP A 183 -15.84 29.63 -16.45
N VAL A 184 -16.44 28.78 -17.28
CA VAL A 184 -16.49 27.31 -17.10
C VAL A 184 -15.07 26.73 -16.98
N PHE A 185 -14.09 27.33 -17.68
CA PHE A 185 -12.68 26.95 -17.59
C PHE A 185 -11.88 27.86 -16.66
N LEU A 186 -12.13 29.19 -16.65
CA LEU A 186 -11.38 30.13 -15.79
C LEU A 186 -11.61 29.88 -14.29
N VAL A 187 -12.77 29.34 -13.87
CA VAL A 187 -13.02 29.00 -12.46
C VAL A 187 -11.99 27.99 -11.90
N ASN A 188 -11.43 27.14 -12.77
CA ASN A 188 -10.42 26.18 -12.39
C ASN A 188 -9.05 26.83 -12.10
N VAL A 189 -8.74 27.98 -12.71
CA VAL A 189 -7.43 28.63 -12.58
C VAL A 189 -7.11 29.07 -11.14
N PRO A 190 -7.94 29.88 -10.44
CA PRO A 190 -7.65 30.29 -9.07
C PRO A 190 -7.69 29.10 -8.10
N ILE A 191 -8.61 28.15 -8.29
CA ILE A 191 -8.71 26.95 -7.44
C ILE A 191 -7.46 26.07 -7.61
N GLY A 192 -6.98 25.89 -8.84
CA GLY A 192 -5.75 25.16 -9.14
C GLY A 192 -4.49 25.86 -8.63
N ILE A 193 -4.41 27.19 -8.68
CA ILE A 193 -3.32 27.97 -8.06
C ILE A 193 -3.31 27.76 -6.53
N VAL A 194 -4.47 27.80 -5.88
CA VAL A 194 -4.59 27.50 -4.44
C VAL A 194 -4.17 26.05 -4.14
N ALA A 195 -4.64 25.08 -4.94
CA ALA A 195 -4.23 23.68 -4.80
C ALA A 195 -2.70 23.52 -4.93
N LEU A 196 -2.10 24.15 -5.95
CA LEU A 196 -0.66 24.12 -6.20
C LEU A 196 0.11 24.75 -5.04
N ALA A 197 -0.34 25.87 -4.48
CA ALA A 197 0.28 26.53 -3.33
C ALA A 197 0.21 25.68 -2.06
N VAL A 198 -0.94 25.06 -1.78
CA VAL A 198 -1.14 24.14 -0.64
C VAL A 198 -0.24 22.91 -0.80
N VAL A 199 -0.27 22.24 -1.95
CA VAL A 199 0.57 21.07 -2.24
C VAL A 199 2.06 21.41 -2.17
N PHE A 200 2.49 22.52 -2.77
CA PHE A 200 3.88 22.96 -2.74
C PHE A 200 4.38 23.16 -1.31
N ARG A 201 3.57 23.77 -0.44
CA ARG A 201 3.97 24.13 0.93
C ARG A 201 3.84 22.98 1.92
N VAL A 202 2.78 22.17 1.79
CA VAL A 202 2.37 21.15 2.78
C VAL A 202 2.80 19.73 2.40
N LEU A 203 2.74 19.34 1.13
CA LEU A 203 3.12 17.98 0.71
C LEU A 203 4.65 17.84 0.78
N ARG A 204 5.15 17.26 1.86
CA ARG A 204 6.56 16.88 2.04
C ARG A 204 6.61 15.38 2.31
N LEU A 205 6.80 14.61 1.25
CA LEU A 205 6.95 13.16 1.33
C LEU A 205 8.42 12.80 1.17
N PRO A 206 9.00 11.97 2.07
CA PRO A 206 10.29 11.33 1.82
C PRO A 206 10.20 10.53 0.53
N HIS A 207 11.15 10.73 -0.38
CA HIS A 207 11.22 9.98 -1.64
C HIS A 207 12.45 9.07 -1.63
N THR A 208 12.23 7.79 -1.36
CA THR A 208 13.20 6.73 -1.61
C THR A 208 13.08 6.27 -3.05
N ARG A 209 14.04 6.66 -3.89
CA ARG A 209 14.09 6.30 -5.31
C ARG A 209 14.29 4.79 -5.46
N ARG A 210 13.40 4.11 -6.18
CA ARG A 210 13.57 2.69 -6.51
C ARG A 210 14.48 2.54 -7.74
N GLU A 211 15.73 2.16 -7.50
CA GLU A 211 16.66 1.82 -8.58
C GLU A 211 16.28 0.50 -9.26
N GLY A 212 16.46 0.42 -10.58
CA GLY A 212 16.25 -0.79 -11.38
C GLY A 212 14.87 -0.98 -12.04
N VAL A 213 13.88 -0.14 -11.76
CA VAL A 213 12.54 -0.23 -12.40
C VAL A 213 12.57 0.40 -13.80
N ARG A 214 12.17 -0.35 -14.84
CA ARG A 214 12.11 0.18 -16.22
C ARG A 214 10.79 0.92 -16.46
N ILE A 215 10.83 1.95 -17.30
CA ILE A 215 9.63 2.71 -17.71
C ILE A 215 9.16 2.18 -19.07
N ASP A 216 7.93 1.68 -19.11
CA ASP A 216 7.32 1.16 -20.34
C ASP A 216 6.78 2.28 -21.24
N TRP A 217 7.70 3.06 -21.82
CA TRP A 217 7.36 4.09 -22.81
C TRP A 217 6.78 3.49 -24.09
N PHE A 218 7.20 2.28 -24.46
CA PHE A 218 6.73 1.60 -25.67
C PHE A 218 5.28 1.14 -25.52
N GLY A 219 4.90 0.58 -24.37
CA GLY A 219 3.53 0.22 -24.03
C GLY A 219 2.63 1.44 -24.02
N ALA A 220 3.05 2.55 -23.41
CA ALA A 220 2.32 3.82 -23.43
C ALA A 220 2.05 4.36 -24.84
N VAL A 221 3.06 4.32 -25.73
CA VAL A 221 2.91 4.74 -27.13
C VAL A 221 2.02 3.77 -27.90
N ALA A 222 2.23 2.45 -27.77
CA ALA A 222 1.41 1.44 -28.43
C ALA A 222 -0.06 1.50 -28.00
N LEU A 223 -0.33 1.76 -26.72
CA LEU A 223 -1.66 1.98 -26.17
C LEU A 223 -2.33 3.22 -26.78
N SER A 224 -1.57 4.30 -26.94
CA SER A 224 -2.04 5.55 -27.56
C SER A 224 -2.38 5.33 -29.04
N VAL A 225 -1.49 4.66 -29.79
CA VAL A 225 -1.67 4.28 -31.19
C VAL A 225 -2.80 3.25 -31.37
N GLY A 226 -3.06 2.41 -30.37
CA GLY A 226 -4.17 1.47 -30.36
C GLY A 226 -5.52 2.15 -30.16
N LEU A 227 -5.64 3.03 -29.17
CA LEU A 227 -6.91 3.65 -28.78
C LEU A 227 -7.32 4.84 -29.63
N VAL A 228 -6.40 5.79 -29.89
CA VAL A 228 -6.75 7.06 -30.54
C VAL A 228 -7.38 6.86 -31.93
N PRO A 229 -6.85 6.02 -32.84
CA PRO A 229 -7.45 5.80 -34.16
C PRO A 229 -8.84 5.17 -34.10
N LEU A 230 -9.07 4.21 -33.19
CA LEU A 230 -10.39 3.58 -33.03
C LEU A 230 -11.45 4.60 -32.59
N LEU A 231 -11.05 5.52 -31.71
CA LEU A 231 -11.89 6.61 -31.22
C LEU A 231 -12.12 7.70 -32.27
N ILE A 232 -11.12 8.00 -33.12
CA ILE A 232 -11.30 8.85 -34.30
C ILE A 232 -12.40 8.26 -35.21
N VAL A 233 -12.44 6.94 -35.42
CA VAL A 233 -13.49 6.31 -36.24
C VAL A 233 -14.84 6.29 -35.52
N ALA A 234 -14.88 6.12 -34.20
CA ALA A 234 -16.13 6.19 -33.43
C ALA A 234 -16.81 7.58 -33.56
N GLU A 235 -16.01 8.65 -33.63
CA GLU A 235 -16.50 10.03 -33.82
C GLU A 235 -16.78 10.38 -35.30
N GLN A 236 -15.85 10.07 -36.21
CA GLN A 236 -15.90 10.51 -37.62
C GLN A 236 -16.46 9.46 -38.60
N GLY A 237 -16.82 8.27 -38.13
CA GLY A 237 -17.35 7.18 -38.95
C GLY A 237 -18.64 7.53 -39.68
N GLN A 238 -19.45 8.46 -39.14
CA GLN A 238 -20.63 8.99 -39.81
C GLN A 238 -20.28 9.90 -41.00
N GLU A 239 -19.30 10.80 -40.88
CA GLU A 239 -18.92 11.72 -41.96
C GLU A 239 -18.05 11.04 -43.03
N TRP A 240 -17.12 10.18 -42.61
CA TRP A 240 -16.20 9.50 -43.53
C TRP A 240 -16.83 8.26 -44.16
N GLY A 241 -17.84 7.67 -43.51
CA GLY A 241 -18.34 6.33 -43.80
C GLY A 241 -17.47 5.26 -43.14
N TRP A 242 -18.13 4.35 -42.40
CA TRP A 242 -17.50 3.27 -41.62
C TRP A 242 -16.62 2.31 -42.44
N GLY A 243 -16.91 2.13 -43.74
CA GLY A 243 -16.13 1.33 -44.67
C GLY A 243 -15.10 2.10 -45.50
N SER A 244 -14.87 3.40 -45.23
CA SER A 244 -13.94 4.22 -46.01
C SER A 244 -12.47 3.84 -45.79
N THR A 245 -11.61 4.16 -46.74
CA THR A 245 -10.15 3.95 -46.63
C THR A 245 -9.56 4.59 -45.37
N LYS A 246 -10.10 5.74 -44.92
CA LYS A 246 -9.70 6.40 -43.66
C LYS A 246 -10.10 5.56 -42.44
N ALA A 247 -11.35 5.10 -42.38
CA ALA A 247 -11.84 4.26 -41.29
C ALA A 247 -11.08 2.92 -41.22
N ILE A 248 -10.88 2.26 -42.36
CA ILE A 248 -10.11 1.01 -42.46
C ILE A 248 -8.65 1.21 -42.04
N ALA A 249 -8.00 2.31 -42.46
CA ALA A 249 -6.64 2.62 -42.02
C ALA A 249 -6.57 2.81 -40.49
N CYS A 250 -7.52 3.54 -39.89
CA CYS A 250 -7.60 3.70 -38.44
C CYS A 250 -7.89 2.39 -37.71
N TYR A 251 -8.76 1.51 -38.23
CA TYR A 251 -8.96 0.17 -37.68
C TYR A 251 -7.70 -0.69 -37.74
N ALA A 252 -6.96 -0.65 -38.86
CA ALA A 252 -5.71 -1.38 -39.02
C ALA A 252 -4.62 -0.86 -38.05
N ILE A 253 -4.41 0.45 -37.98
CA ILE A 253 -3.46 1.07 -37.05
C ILE A 253 -3.85 0.77 -35.60
N GLY A 254 -5.14 0.88 -35.25
CA GLY A 254 -5.65 0.56 -33.93
C GLY A 254 -5.43 -0.91 -33.54
N ALA A 255 -5.74 -1.84 -34.45
CA ALA A 255 -5.50 -3.27 -34.24
C ALA A 255 -4.01 -3.58 -34.07
N VAL A 256 -3.14 -3.01 -34.91
CA VAL A 256 -1.68 -3.13 -34.78
C VAL A 256 -1.19 -2.54 -33.46
N GLY A 257 -1.70 -1.37 -33.04
CA GLY A 257 -1.35 -0.73 -31.77
C GLY A 257 -1.76 -1.56 -30.55
N VAL A 258 -2.97 -2.14 -30.56
CA VAL A 258 -3.44 -3.04 -29.48
C VAL A 258 -2.64 -4.35 -29.44
N LEU A 259 -2.34 -4.96 -30.59
CA LEU A 259 -1.49 -6.16 -30.65
C LEU A 259 -0.06 -5.86 -30.20
N ALA A 260 0.51 -4.73 -30.60
CA ALA A 260 1.81 -4.25 -30.14
C ALA A 260 1.80 -4.00 -28.62
N PHE A 261 0.76 -3.35 -28.09
CA PHE A 261 0.60 -3.14 -26.64
C PHE A 261 0.60 -4.47 -25.88
N ILE A 262 -0.20 -5.45 -26.30
CA ILE A 262 -0.23 -6.79 -25.67
C ILE A 262 1.14 -7.49 -25.79
N GLY A 263 1.84 -7.35 -26.92
CA GLY A 263 3.18 -7.90 -27.11
C GLY A 263 4.23 -7.25 -26.20
N ILE A 264 4.22 -5.92 -26.09
CA ILE A 264 5.15 -5.13 -25.27
C ILE A 264 4.90 -5.38 -23.78
N GLU A 265 3.65 -5.36 -23.32
CA GLU A 265 3.28 -5.67 -21.93
C GLU A 265 3.69 -7.11 -21.55
N LYS A 266 3.57 -8.07 -22.49
CA LYS A 266 4.07 -9.44 -22.29
C LYS A 266 5.60 -9.51 -22.17
N LEU A 267 6.33 -8.68 -22.92
CA LEU A 267 7.79 -8.58 -22.88
C LEU A 267 8.30 -7.84 -21.63
N MET A 268 7.55 -6.84 -21.13
CA MET A 268 7.90 -6.05 -19.95
C MET A 268 7.62 -6.79 -18.62
N GLY A 269 6.68 -7.75 -18.59
CA GLY A 269 6.46 -8.62 -17.44
C GLY A 269 5.92 -7.87 -16.20
N GLU A 270 6.67 -7.85 -15.10
CA GLU A 270 6.32 -7.05 -13.91
C GLU A 270 6.57 -5.54 -14.12
N ASP A 271 7.44 -5.17 -15.08
CA ASP A 271 7.71 -3.78 -15.45
C ASP A 271 6.70 -3.20 -16.47
N ALA A 272 5.66 -3.95 -16.81
CA ALA A 272 4.57 -3.50 -17.69
C ALA A 272 3.62 -2.48 -17.00
N ILE A 273 2.80 -1.73 -17.76
CA ILE A 273 1.85 -0.75 -17.19
C ILE A 273 0.63 -1.47 -16.58
N ILE A 274 0.13 -2.51 -17.25
CA ILE A 274 -0.98 -3.35 -16.80
C ILE A 274 -0.57 -4.84 -16.89
N PRO A 275 0.23 -5.34 -15.92
CA PRO A 275 0.81 -6.68 -15.95
C PRO A 275 -0.20 -7.79 -16.30
N LEU A 276 -0.07 -8.35 -17.50
CA LEU A 276 -1.06 -9.28 -18.09
C LEU A 276 -1.38 -10.50 -17.21
N ARG A 277 -0.48 -10.84 -16.27
CA ARG A 277 -0.71 -11.89 -15.26
C ARG A 277 -1.97 -11.69 -14.43
N ILE A 278 -2.44 -10.46 -14.19
CA ILE A 278 -3.63 -10.21 -13.35
C ILE A 278 -4.91 -10.72 -14.04
N PHE A 279 -4.95 -10.73 -15.37
CA PHE A 279 -6.07 -11.25 -16.16
C PHE A 279 -6.15 -12.77 -16.20
N LYS A 280 -5.11 -13.50 -15.74
CA LYS A 280 -5.21 -14.96 -15.51
C LYS A 280 -6.25 -15.29 -14.43
N ASN A 281 -6.55 -14.35 -13.52
CA ASN A 281 -7.68 -14.49 -12.61
C ASN A 281 -8.99 -14.14 -13.36
N VAL A 282 -9.75 -15.17 -13.73
CA VAL A 282 -11.01 -15.03 -14.47
C VAL A 282 -12.03 -14.14 -13.76
N ILE A 283 -12.07 -14.17 -12.42
CA ILE A 283 -12.99 -13.32 -11.64
C ILE A 283 -12.59 -11.85 -11.76
N PHE A 284 -11.29 -11.55 -11.72
CA PHE A 284 -10.79 -10.19 -11.96
C PHE A 284 -11.10 -9.73 -13.40
N ALA A 285 -10.79 -10.55 -14.40
CA ALA A 285 -11.06 -10.24 -15.81
C ALA A 285 -12.55 -9.98 -16.09
N GLN A 286 -13.45 -10.78 -15.51
CA GLN A 286 -14.91 -10.56 -15.57
C GLN A 286 -15.31 -9.24 -14.89
N GLY A 287 -14.75 -8.90 -13.74
CA GLY A 287 -15.05 -7.64 -13.06
C GLY A 287 -14.54 -6.41 -13.84
N VAL A 288 -13.43 -6.52 -14.55
CA VAL A 288 -12.93 -5.49 -15.48
C VAL A 288 -13.87 -5.35 -16.69
N LEU A 289 -14.32 -6.46 -17.27
CA LEU A 289 -15.32 -6.45 -18.36
C LEU A 289 -16.64 -5.79 -17.91
N ILE A 290 -17.14 -6.13 -16.72
CA ILE A 290 -18.30 -5.48 -16.09
C ILE A 290 -18.03 -3.97 -15.94
N SER A 291 -16.85 -3.58 -15.45
CA SER A 291 -16.48 -2.17 -15.27
C SER A 291 -16.49 -1.39 -16.59
N MET A 292 -16.05 -2.02 -17.70
CA MET A 292 -16.10 -1.45 -19.04
C MET A 292 -17.54 -1.30 -19.56
N VAL A 293 -18.36 -2.35 -19.47
CA VAL A 293 -19.78 -2.33 -19.92
C VAL A 293 -20.60 -1.32 -19.12
N VAL A 294 -20.44 -1.30 -17.79
CA VAL A 294 -21.09 -0.31 -16.91
C VAL A 294 -20.59 1.10 -17.21
N GLY A 295 -19.30 1.28 -17.50
CA GLY A 295 -18.74 2.56 -17.93
C GLY A 295 -19.43 3.11 -19.18
N ALA A 296 -19.57 2.26 -20.21
CA ALA A 296 -20.23 2.61 -21.47
C ALA A 296 -21.69 3.03 -21.28
N ALA A 297 -22.48 2.24 -20.54
CA ALA A 297 -23.87 2.58 -20.22
C ALA A 297 -23.99 3.84 -19.35
N MET A 298 -23.07 4.04 -18.40
CA MET A 298 -23.06 5.19 -17.48
C MET A 298 -22.79 6.50 -18.21
N PHE A 299 -21.60 6.67 -18.80
CA PHE A 299 -21.22 7.94 -19.42
C PHE A 299 -22.07 8.24 -20.66
N GLY A 300 -22.38 7.20 -21.44
CA GLY A 300 -23.18 7.30 -22.65
C GLY A 300 -24.66 7.61 -22.44
N GLY A 301 -25.25 7.14 -21.33
CA GLY A 301 -26.63 7.50 -20.97
C GLY A 301 -26.73 8.88 -20.29
N ILE A 302 -25.75 9.25 -19.46
CA ILE A 302 -25.73 10.54 -18.75
C ILE A 302 -25.58 11.73 -19.71
N SER A 303 -24.83 11.59 -20.81
CA SER A 303 -24.62 12.68 -21.78
C SER A 303 -25.91 13.15 -22.47
N LEU A 304 -26.93 12.29 -22.56
CA LEU A 304 -28.20 12.57 -23.25
C LEU A 304 -29.13 13.49 -22.44
N LEU A 305 -29.10 13.41 -21.10
CA LEU A 305 -30.03 14.13 -20.23
C LEU A 305 -29.90 15.67 -20.32
N PRO A 306 -28.70 16.28 -20.33
CA PRO A 306 -28.53 17.71 -20.59
C PRO A 306 -29.12 18.15 -21.94
N GLN A 307 -28.91 17.37 -23.01
CA GLN A 307 -29.46 17.65 -24.33
C GLN A 307 -30.98 17.57 -24.36
N TYR A 308 -31.60 16.62 -23.63
CA TYR A 308 -33.05 16.57 -23.50
C TYR A 308 -33.61 17.84 -22.82
N PHE A 309 -33.03 18.24 -21.68
CA PHE A 309 -33.49 19.42 -20.95
C PHE A 309 -33.32 20.71 -21.77
N GLN A 310 -32.20 20.88 -22.48
CA GLN A 310 -31.89 22.12 -23.19
C GLN A 310 -32.55 22.21 -24.58
N VAL A 311 -32.56 21.13 -25.36
CA VAL A 311 -33.05 21.11 -26.74
C VAL A 311 -34.54 20.79 -26.81
N VAL A 312 -34.99 19.70 -26.16
CA VAL A 312 -36.41 19.29 -26.19
C VAL A 312 -37.25 20.18 -25.28
N ARG A 313 -36.82 20.36 -24.02
CA ARG A 313 -37.58 21.14 -23.02
C ARG A 313 -37.28 22.64 -23.00
N GLY A 314 -36.36 23.10 -23.86
CA GLY A 314 -36.01 24.52 -23.96
C GLY A 314 -35.45 25.15 -22.68
N ALA A 315 -34.99 24.35 -21.72
CA ALA A 315 -34.48 24.86 -20.45
C ALA A 315 -33.18 25.63 -20.67
N SER A 316 -33.00 26.74 -19.95
CA SER A 316 -31.71 27.42 -19.88
C SER A 316 -30.64 26.47 -19.30
N PRO A 317 -29.34 26.67 -19.61
CA PRO A 317 -28.27 25.86 -19.04
C PRO A 317 -28.32 25.76 -17.51
N THR A 318 -28.65 26.87 -16.81
CA THR A 318 -28.84 26.91 -15.35
C THR A 318 -29.99 26.01 -14.89
N LYS A 319 -31.14 26.04 -15.57
CA LYS A 319 -32.29 25.21 -15.25
C LYS A 319 -32.03 23.73 -15.56
N ALA A 320 -31.34 23.43 -16.66
CA ALA A 320 -30.89 22.07 -16.97
C ALA A 320 -29.92 21.54 -15.90
N GLY A 321 -29.01 22.38 -15.39
CA GLY A 321 -28.13 22.05 -14.26
C GLY A 321 -28.91 21.68 -12.99
N PHE A 322 -29.92 22.46 -12.62
CA PHE A 322 -30.79 22.13 -11.48
C PHE A 322 -31.63 20.86 -11.69
N LEU A 323 -32.07 20.57 -12.92
CA LEU A 323 -32.82 19.35 -13.25
C LEU A 323 -31.98 18.06 -13.15
N MET A 324 -30.65 18.17 -13.13
CA MET A 324 -29.73 17.04 -12.89
C MET A 324 -29.54 16.71 -11.40
N LEU A 325 -29.94 17.59 -10.46
CA LEU A 325 -29.76 17.38 -9.02
C LEU A 325 -30.34 16.04 -8.48
N PRO A 326 -31.52 15.56 -8.91
CA PRO A 326 -32.07 14.28 -8.43
C PRO A 326 -31.18 13.08 -8.75
N MET A 327 -30.52 13.08 -9.92
CA MET A 327 -29.56 12.04 -10.30
C MET A 327 -28.34 12.04 -9.39
N VAL A 328 -27.79 13.22 -9.09
CA VAL A 328 -26.61 13.32 -8.23
C VAL A 328 -26.97 12.98 -6.77
N ALA A 329 -28.15 13.40 -6.30
CA ALA A 329 -28.67 13.00 -4.99
C ALA A 329 -28.84 11.46 -4.89
N GLY A 330 -29.41 10.82 -5.93
CA GLY A 330 -29.49 9.37 -6.03
C GLY A 330 -28.11 8.71 -5.97
N LEU A 331 -27.14 9.20 -6.75
CA LEU A 331 -25.75 8.72 -6.79
C LEU A 331 -25.09 8.78 -5.41
N MET A 332 -25.22 9.90 -4.71
CA MET A 332 -24.68 10.07 -3.36
C MET A 332 -25.35 9.15 -2.36
N LEU A 333 -26.70 9.09 -2.33
CA LEU A 333 -27.46 8.23 -1.43
C LEU A 333 -27.12 6.75 -1.63
N GLY A 334 -27.12 6.27 -2.88
CA GLY A 334 -26.79 4.90 -3.21
C GLY A 334 -25.36 4.52 -2.79
N SER A 335 -24.38 5.40 -3.04
CA SER A 335 -22.98 5.15 -2.67
C SER A 335 -22.75 5.17 -1.15
N ILE A 336 -23.37 6.12 -0.43
CA ILE A 336 -23.27 6.21 1.03
C ILE A 336 -23.93 4.99 1.69
N LEU A 337 -25.15 4.64 1.28
CA LEU A 337 -25.88 3.49 1.84
C LEU A 337 -25.17 2.18 1.54
N ALA A 338 -24.70 1.96 0.31
CA ALA A 338 -23.90 0.78 -0.02
C ALA A 338 -22.61 0.72 0.82
N GLY A 339 -21.85 1.80 0.91
CA GLY A 339 -20.62 1.84 1.71
C GLY A 339 -20.85 1.52 3.19
N GLN A 340 -21.85 2.16 3.82
CA GLN A 340 -22.22 1.91 5.21
C GLN A 340 -22.71 0.47 5.44
N MET A 341 -23.58 -0.05 4.57
CA MET A 341 -24.13 -1.39 4.73
C MET A 341 -23.10 -2.48 4.45
N ILE A 342 -22.18 -2.28 3.51
CA ILE A 342 -21.05 -3.20 3.28
C ILE A 342 -20.14 -3.23 4.50
N SER A 343 -19.79 -2.06 5.06
CA SER A 343 -18.98 -1.97 6.27
C SER A 343 -19.64 -2.67 7.47
N ARG A 344 -20.98 -2.62 7.60
CA ARG A 344 -21.72 -3.26 8.72
C ARG A 344 -21.99 -4.74 8.53
N THR A 345 -22.09 -5.24 7.28
CA THR A 345 -22.54 -6.61 6.99
C THR A 345 -21.46 -7.52 6.38
N GLY A 346 -20.36 -6.97 5.87
CA GLY A 346 -19.33 -7.69 5.12
C GLY A 346 -19.78 -8.20 3.73
N ARG A 347 -21.02 -7.92 3.30
CA ARG A 347 -21.64 -8.51 2.11
C ARG A 347 -21.78 -7.51 0.97
N TYR A 348 -20.78 -7.41 0.09
CA TYR A 348 -20.83 -6.48 -1.05
C TYR A 348 -21.62 -6.97 -2.26
N ARG A 349 -21.73 -8.29 -2.50
CA ARG A 349 -22.30 -8.88 -3.75
C ARG A 349 -23.65 -8.28 -4.16
N ILE A 350 -24.52 -8.02 -3.18
CA ILE A 350 -25.89 -7.58 -3.44
C ILE A 350 -25.96 -6.16 -4.02
N PHE A 351 -24.99 -5.29 -3.73
CA PHE A 351 -25.04 -3.88 -4.14
C PHE A 351 -24.77 -3.68 -5.64
N PRO A 352 -23.76 -4.29 -6.28
CA PRO A 352 -23.64 -4.28 -7.74
C PRO A 352 -24.87 -4.83 -8.46
N ILE A 353 -25.53 -5.86 -7.91
CA ILE A 353 -26.75 -6.44 -8.49
C ILE A 353 -27.89 -5.41 -8.43
N ILE A 354 -28.18 -4.86 -7.24
CA ILE A 354 -29.17 -3.78 -7.07
C ILE A 354 -28.87 -2.61 -8.01
N GLY A 355 -27.59 -2.20 -8.07
CA GLY A 355 -27.16 -1.09 -8.90
C GLY A 355 -27.36 -1.33 -10.40
N ALA A 356 -27.05 -2.54 -10.89
CA ALA A 356 -27.26 -2.92 -12.28
C ALA A 356 -28.75 -3.08 -12.64
N VAL A 357 -29.57 -3.62 -11.74
CA VAL A 357 -31.04 -3.67 -11.92
C VAL A 357 -31.62 -2.26 -12.03
N LEU A 358 -31.26 -1.37 -11.11
CA LEU A 358 -31.79 0.01 -11.10
C LEU A 358 -31.25 0.86 -12.25
N LEU A 359 -30.00 0.64 -12.70
CA LEU A 359 -29.47 1.28 -13.91
C LEU A 359 -30.25 0.82 -15.15
N THR A 360 -30.48 -0.49 -15.31
CA THR A 360 -31.23 -1.05 -16.44
C THR A 360 -32.69 -0.56 -16.42
N ALA A 361 -33.36 -0.62 -15.27
CA ALA A 361 -34.75 -0.17 -15.11
C ALA A 361 -34.89 1.35 -15.30
N GLY A 362 -33.93 2.14 -14.82
CA GLY A 362 -33.91 3.59 -15.00
C GLY A 362 -33.72 4.00 -16.45
N MET A 363 -32.79 3.36 -17.17
CA MET A 363 -32.59 3.57 -18.61
C MET A 363 -33.80 3.11 -19.43
N PHE A 364 -34.43 1.99 -19.05
CA PHE A 364 -35.69 1.56 -19.66
C PHE A 364 -36.84 2.53 -19.37
N GLY A 365 -36.87 3.18 -18.21
CA GLY A 365 -37.81 4.27 -17.93
C GLY A 365 -37.60 5.51 -18.82
N MET A 366 -36.36 5.78 -19.23
CA MET A 366 -36.03 6.86 -20.17
C MET A 366 -36.42 6.57 -21.63
N HIS A 367 -36.68 5.31 -22.01
CA HIS A 367 -37.25 4.96 -23.33
C HIS A 367 -38.56 5.72 -23.61
N TYR A 368 -39.39 5.92 -22.57
CA TYR A 368 -40.66 6.65 -22.65
C TYR A 368 -40.53 8.18 -22.64
N ILE A 369 -39.33 8.73 -22.87
CA ILE A 369 -39.16 10.18 -23.03
C ILE A 369 -39.84 10.67 -24.31
N SER A 370 -40.60 11.76 -24.18
CA SER A 370 -41.12 12.53 -25.30
C SER A 370 -41.07 14.04 -24.98
N ALA A 371 -41.50 14.88 -25.93
CA ALA A 371 -41.57 16.33 -25.74
C ALA A 371 -42.55 16.72 -24.61
N ASP A 372 -43.69 16.02 -24.53
CA ASP A 372 -44.83 16.39 -23.68
C ASP A 372 -44.84 15.75 -22.29
N VAL A 373 -43.94 14.80 -22.03
CA VAL A 373 -43.90 14.03 -20.77
C VAL A 373 -43.67 14.95 -19.57
N GLU A 374 -44.30 14.66 -18.43
CA GLU A 374 -44.09 15.45 -17.21
C GLU A 374 -42.61 15.42 -16.77
N ILE A 375 -42.05 16.57 -16.40
CA ILE A 375 -40.64 16.66 -15.99
C ILE A 375 -40.33 15.80 -14.77
N GLY A 376 -41.33 15.54 -13.90
CA GLY A 376 -41.24 14.65 -12.75
C GLY A 376 -40.87 13.20 -13.11
N TRP A 377 -41.34 12.68 -14.26
CA TRP A 377 -40.95 11.35 -14.75
C TRP A 377 -39.45 11.28 -15.03
N VAL A 378 -38.94 12.29 -15.75
CA VAL A 378 -37.52 12.36 -16.14
C VAL A 378 -36.64 12.55 -14.89
N MET A 379 -37.05 13.42 -13.96
CA MET A 379 -36.34 13.61 -12.68
C MET A 379 -36.35 12.35 -11.81
N GLY A 380 -37.48 11.63 -11.76
CA GLY A 380 -37.62 10.38 -11.00
C GLY A 380 -36.74 9.27 -11.55
N GLY A 381 -36.81 9.01 -12.87
CA GLY A 381 -35.94 8.02 -13.50
C GLY A 381 -34.46 8.40 -13.46
N ALA A 382 -34.11 9.69 -13.56
CA ALA A 382 -32.75 10.16 -13.37
C ALA A 382 -32.25 9.91 -11.93
N ALA A 383 -33.10 10.08 -10.91
CA ALA A 383 -32.78 9.71 -9.52
C ALA A 383 -32.56 8.20 -9.36
N VAL A 384 -33.35 7.35 -10.04
CA VAL A 384 -33.19 5.88 -10.06
C VAL A 384 -31.87 5.48 -10.74
N ILE A 385 -31.54 6.07 -11.89
CA ILE A 385 -30.25 5.89 -12.58
C ILE A 385 -29.09 6.25 -11.63
N GLY A 386 -29.17 7.42 -11.00
CA GLY A 386 -28.20 7.88 -10.01
C GLY A 386 -28.00 6.87 -8.88
N PHE A 387 -29.10 6.46 -8.23
CA PHE A 387 -29.05 5.49 -7.13
C PHE A 387 -28.49 4.13 -7.57
N GLY A 388 -28.82 3.68 -8.78
CA GLY A 388 -28.24 2.48 -9.39
C GLY A 388 -26.72 2.59 -9.53
N LEU A 389 -26.23 3.69 -10.09
CA LEU A 389 -24.81 3.97 -10.25
C LEU A 389 -24.06 4.07 -8.91
N GLY A 390 -24.70 4.63 -7.87
CA GLY A 390 -24.13 4.71 -6.52
C GLY A 390 -23.87 3.33 -5.91
N ASN A 391 -24.80 2.39 -6.10
CA ASN A 391 -24.68 1.00 -5.66
C ASN A 391 -23.72 0.15 -6.53
N LEU A 392 -23.37 0.62 -7.74
CA LEU A 392 -22.40 -0.02 -8.63
C LEU A 392 -20.96 0.45 -8.40
N MET A 393 -20.72 1.77 -8.43
CA MET A 393 -19.37 2.34 -8.59
C MET A 393 -18.38 1.95 -7.50
N GLN A 394 -18.75 2.13 -6.23
CA GLN A 394 -17.88 1.79 -5.10
C GLN A 394 -17.79 0.28 -4.85
N PRO A 395 -18.91 -0.48 -4.76
CA PRO A 395 -18.84 -1.91 -4.46
C PRO A 395 -18.11 -2.73 -5.52
N LEU A 396 -18.21 -2.37 -6.81
CA LEU A 396 -17.46 -3.02 -7.89
C LEU A 396 -15.94 -2.76 -7.79
N THR A 397 -15.55 -1.54 -7.42
CA THR A 397 -14.14 -1.15 -7.25
C THR A 397 -13.51 -1.87 -6.04
N LEU A 398 -14.22 -1.92 -4.91
CA LEU A 398 -13.84 -2.66 -3.70
C LEU A 398 -13.69 -4.16 -3.98
N ALA A 399 -14.63 -4.75 -4.71
CA ALA A 399 -14.61 -6.16 -5.05
C ALA A 399 -13.40 -6.53 -5.92
N LEU A 400 -13.05 -5.70 -6.90
CA LEU A 400 -11.84 -5.88 -7.72
C LEU A 400 -10.56 -5.82 -6.88
N GLN A 401 -10.44 -4.83 -5.98
CA GLN A 401 -9.31 -4.73 -5.04
C GLN A 401 -9.17 -5.96 -4.13
N ASN A 402 -10.28 -6.59 -3.74
CA ASN A 402 -10.28 -7.76 -2.85
C ASN A 402 -9.89 -9.07 -3.57
N ILE A 403 -10.11 -9.18 -4.90
CA ILE A 403 -9.79 -10.38 -5.68
C ILE A 403 -8.27 -10.59 -5.82
N LEU A 404 -7.50 -9.52 -6.02
CA LEU A 404 -6.05 -9.61 -6.24
C LEU A 404 -5.23 -9.57 -4.93
N PRO A 405 -3.98 -10.05 -4.90
CA PRO A 405 -3.09 -9.94 -3.74
C PRO A 405 -2.85 -8.48 -3.30
N PRO A 406 -2.52 -8.20 -2.02
CA PRO A 406 -2.31 -6.83 -1.53
C PRO A 406 -1.29 -6.00 -2.33
N ARG A 407 -0.22 -6.64 -2.82
CA ARG A 407 0.79 -6.04 -3.71
C ARG A 407 0.24 -5.48 -5.03
N ASP A 408 -0.87 -6.05 -5.52
CA ASP A 408 -1.46 -5.73 -6.81
C ASP A 408 -2.69 -4.79 -6.68
N MET A 409 -3.05 -4.37 -5.46
CA MET A 409 -4.26 -3.58 -5.18
C MET A 409 -4.28 -2.20 -5.87
N GLY A 410 -3.12 -1.55 -6.01
CA GLY A 410 -2.99 -0.30 -6.74
C GLY A 410 -3.28 -0.49 -8.24
N VAL A 411 -2.59 -1.46 -8.86
CA VAL A 411 -2.77 -1.85 -10.27
C VAL A 411 -4.21 -2.28 -10.54
N SER A 412 -4.83 -3.05 -9.63
CA SER A 412 -6.24 -3.44 -9.66
C SER A 412 -7.18 -2.24 -9.83
N THR A 413 -6.94 -1.18 -9.07
CA THR A 413 -7.79 0.02 -9.03
C THR A 413 -7.58 0.89 -10.28
N ALA A 414 -6.32 1.02 -10.71
CA ALA A 414 -5.96 1.73 -11.93
C ALA A 414 -6.55 1.04 -13.16
N ALA A 415 -6.39 -0.28 -13.30
CA ALA A 415 -6.95 -1.06 -14.40
C ALA A 415 -8.49 -0.99 -14.43
N ALA A 416 -9.16 -1.20 -13.29
CA ALA A 416 -10.62 -1.09 -13.20
C ALA A 416 -11.15 0.28 -13.67
N THR A 417 -10.45 1.36 -13.29
CA THR A 417 -10.80 2.73 -13.69
C THR A 417 -10.51 2.99 -15.16
N PHE A 418 -9.36 2.54 -15.65
CA PHE A 418 -8.93 2.65 -17.05
C PHE A 418 -9.93 1.99 -18.01
N PHE A 419 -10.26 0.72 -17.80
CA PHE A 419 -11.23 0.02 -18.66
C PHE A 419 -12.65 0.59 -18.55
N ARG A 420 -13.05 1.07 -17.36
CA ARG A 420 -14.32 1.79 -17.17
C ARG A 420 -14.36 3.11 -17.96
N GLN A 421 -13.26 3.85 -18.03
CA GLN A 421 -13.18 5.09 -18.81
C GLN A 421 -13.08 4.82 -20.32
N ILE A 422 -12.39 3.78 -20.77
CA ILE A 422 -12.46 3.30 -22.17
C ILE A 422 -13.91 3.01 -22.55
N GLY A 423 -14.59 2.19 -21.75
CA GLY A 423 -16.00 1.87 -21.96
C GLY A 423 -16.85 3.13 -22.04
N GLY A 424 -16.68 4.04 -21.08
CA GLY A 424 -17.38 5.33 -21.06
C GLY A 424 -17.18 6.18 -22.30
N THR A 425 -15.94 6.30 -22.77
CA THR A 425 -15.59 7.10 -23.95
C THR A 425 -16.19 6.50 -25.22
N LEU A 426 -16.06 5.18 -25.40
CA LEU A 426 -16.67 4.45 -26.51
C LEU A 426 -18.21 4.54 -26.46
N GLY A 427 -18.80 4.44 -25.27
CA GLY A 427 -20.23 4.59 -25.05
C GLY A 427 -20.74 5.96 -25.50
N VAL A 428 -20.12 7.06 -25.02
CA VAL A 428 -20.49 8.42 -25.43
C VAL A 428 -20.42 8.58 -26.95
N ALA A 429 -19.30 8.21 -27.58
CA ALA A 429 -19.12 8.35 -29.03
C ALA A 429 -20.18 7.54 -29.81
N VAL A 430 -20.38 6.26 -29.47
CA VAL A 430 -21.36 5.39 -30.14
C VAL A 430 -22.80 5.91 -29.96
N PHE A 431 -23.20 6.27 -28.75
CA PHE A 431 -24.58 6.68 -28.48
C PHE A 431 -24.91 8.07 -29.05
N LEU A 432 -23.97 9.03 -29.05
CA LEU A 432 -24.13 10.30 -29.76
C LEU A 432 -24.13 10.10 -31.28
N SER A 433 -23.29 9.22 -31.82
CA SER A 433 -23.31 8.88 -33.25
C SER A 433 -24.64 8.25 -33.68
N VAL A 434 -25.22 7.36 -32.87
CA VAL A 434 -26.57 6.81 -33.10
C VAL A 434 -27.63 7.91 -33.01
N LEU A 435 -27.56 8.80 -32.01
CA LEU A 435 -28.47 9.94 -31.87
C LEU A 435 -28.47 10.80 -33.15
N PHE A 436 -27.30 11.29 -33.57
CA PHE A 436 -27.15 12.16 -34.74
C PHE A 436 -27.39 11.45 -36.08
N SER A 437 -27.30 10.11 -36.12
CA SER A 437 -27.68 9.32 -37.31
C SER A 437 -29.20 9.13 -37.44
N GLN A 438 -29.93 9.00 -36.33
CA GLN A 438 -31.39 8.83 -36.33
C GLN A 438 -32.16 10.15 -36.43
N MET A 439 -31.59 11.21 -35.84
CA MET A 439 -32.22 12.53 -35.71
C MET A 439 -32.80 13.13 -37.00
N PRO A 440 -32.11 13.12 -38.16
CA PRO A 440 -32.64 13.74 -39.38
C PRO A 440 -33.91 13.04 -39.87
N HIS A 441 -33.90 11.70 -39.82
CA HIS A 441 -35.02 10.88 -40.29
C HIS A 441 -36.23 11.05 -39.37
N LYS A 442 -36.05 10.91 -38.05
CA LYS A 442 -37.13 11.06 -37.05
C LYS A 442 -37.76 12.46 -37.08
N MET A 443 -36.96 13.53 -37.19
CA MET A 443 -37.47 14.89 -37.30
C MET A 443 -38.26 15.10 -38.60
N THR A 444 -37.73 14.66 -39.75
CA THR A 444 -38.44 14.75 -41.04
C THR A 444 -39.76 13.97 -41.03
N THR A 445 -39.80 12.79 -40.41
CA THR A 445 -41.04 12.01 -40.24
C THR A 445 -42.07 12.76 -39.41
N ARG A 446 -41.70 13.25 -38.21
CA ARG A 446 -42.63 14.01 -37.34
C ARG A 446 -43.14 15.29 -38.01
N MET A 447 -42.32 15.98 -38.81
CA MET A 447 -42.76 17.13 -39.59
C MET A 447 -43.72 16.74 -40.73
N SER A 448 -43.49 15.60 -41.38
CA SER A 448 -44.39 15.07 -42.42
C SER A 448 -45.73 14.61 -41.85
N ASP A 449 -45.76 14.16 -40.60
CA ASP A 449 -46.99 13.85 -39.88
C ASP A 449 -47.71 15.11 -39.41
N ALA A 450 -46.99 16.09 -38.87
CA ALA A 450 -47.55 17.40 -38.49
C ALA A 450 -48.11 18.18 -39.70
N ALA A 451 -47.52 18.02 -40.90
CA ALA A 451 -48.05 18.60 -42.13
C ALA A 451 -49.44 18.06 -42.55
N LYS A 452 -49.94 17.00 -41.91
CA LYS A 452 -51.31 16.47 -42.10
C LYS A 452 -52.32 17.13 -41.14
N ASP A 453 -51.85 17.89 -40.15
CA ASP A 453 -52.67 18.57 -39.16
C ASP A 453 -53.15 19.94 -39.68
N PRO A 454 -54.48 20.21 -39.72
CA PRO A 454 -55.02 21.52 -40.05
C PRO A 454 -54.51 22.67 -39.17
N GLU A 455 -54.22 22.42 -37.89
CA GLU A 455 -53.75 23.46 -36.96
C GLU A 455 -52.30 23.84 -37.23
N TYR A 456 -51.43 22.85 -37.45
CA TYR A 456 -50.03 23.07 -37.82
C TYR A 456 -49.90 23.76 -39.18
N THR A 457 -50.68 23.34 -40.18
CA THR A 457 -50.66 23.96 -41.51
C THR A 457 -51.18 25.41 -41.50
N ALA A 458 -52.19 25.72 -40.67
CA ALA A 458 -52.64 27.10 -40.45
C ALA A 458 -51.59 27.96 -39.73
N ALA A 459 -50.87 27.42 -38.74
CA ALA A 459 -49.76 28.10 -38.09
C ALA A 459 -48.60 28.37 -39.08
N LEU A 460 -48.24 27.38 -39.90
CA LEU A 460 -47.18 27.51 -40.92
C LEU A 460 -47.49 28.61 -41.94
N GLN A 461 -48.74 28.69 -42.41
CA GLN A 461 -49.18 29.76 -43.31
C GLN A 461 -49.16 31.14 -42.64
N ARG A 462 -49.58 31.24 -41.38
CA ARG A 462 -49.54 32.49 -40.59
C ARG A 462 -48.11 33.00 -40.40
N ALA A 463 -47.18 32.10 -40.08
CA ALA A 463 -45.76 32.42 -39.96
C ALA A 463 -45.14 32.86 -41.31
N ALA A 464 -45.42 32.15 -42.40
CA ALA A 464 -44.95 32.52 -43.75
C ALA A 464 -45.52 33.87 -44.23
N ALA A 465 -46.72 34.25 -43.76
CA ALA A 465 -47.29 35.59 -43.95
C ALA A 465 -46.68 36.67 -43.03
N GLY A 466 -45.59 36.39 -42.30
CA GLY A 466 -44.83 37.35 -41.51
C GLY A 466 -45.41 37.71 -40.14
N HIS A 467 -46.52 37.08 -39.72
CA HIS A 467 -47.24 37.45 -38.50
C HIS A 467 -46.53 37.01 -37.21
N GLU A 468 -45.57 36.09 -37.30
CA GLU A 468 -44.87 35.49 -36.15
C GLU A 468 -43.36 35.83 -36.14
N GLY A 469 -42.99 36.89 -36.86
CA GLY A 469 -41.63 37.45 -36.90
C GLY A 469 -40.75 36.92 -38.04
N PRO A 470 -39.64 37.62 -38.38
CA PRO A 470 -38.85 37.34 -39.58
C PRO A 470 -38.15 35.97 -39.56
N ALA A 471 -37.76 35.47 -38.39
CA ALA A 471 -37.17 34.13 -38.27
C ALA A 471 -38.19 33.01 -38.51
N ALA A 472 -39.43 33.16 -38.01
CA ALA A 472 -40.52 32.25 -38.30
C ALA A 472 -40.96 32.32 -39.76
N GLN A 473 -40.92 33.51 -40.37
CA GLN A 473 -41.24 33.71 -41.77
C GLN A 473 -40.25 33.01 -42.72
N ASP A 474 -38.94 33.20 -42.53
CA ASP A 474 -37.90 32.53 -43.33
C ASP A 474 -37.96 30.99 -43.17
N PHE A 475 -38.15 30.51 -41.94
CA PHE A 475 -38.28 29.09 -41.67
C PHE A 475 -39.54 28.47 -42.31
N ALA A 476 -40.69 29.13 -42.16
CA ALA A 476 -41.96 28.65 -42.73
C ALA A 476 -41.98 28.72 -44.26
N ALA A 477 -41.38 29.74 -44.87
CA ALA A 477 -41.26 29.86 -46.32
C ALA A 477 -40.44 28.71 -46.92
N LYS A 478 -39.28 28.39 -46.34
CA LYS A 478 -38.45 27.25 -46.79
C LYS A 478 -39.19 25.92 -46.68
N LEU A 479 -39.95 25.72 -45.60
CA LEU A 479 -40.79 24.52 -45.42
C LEU A 479 -41.91 24.40 -46.47
N ILE A 480 -42.62 25.49 -46.77
CA ILE A 480 -43.68 25.50 -47.80
C ILE A 480 -43.12 25.18 -49.19
N HIS A 481 -41.89 25.62 -49.48
CA HIS A 481 -41.19 25.30 -50.73
C HIS A 481 -40.57 23.89 -50.77
N GLY A 482 -40.76 23.07 -49.72
CA GLY A 482 -40.22 21.71 -49.65
C GLY A 482 -38.70 21.65 -49.46
N ASP A 483 -38.07 22.76 -49.04
CA ASP A 483 -36.63 22.82 -48.89
C ASP A 483 -36.17 22.13 -47.59
N SER A 484 -35.69 20.91 -47.74
CA SER A 484 -35.05 20.12 -46.67
C SER A 484 -33.87 20.83 -45.98
N SER A 485 -33.29 21.87 -46.60
CA SER A 485 -32.23 22.67 -45.97
C SER A 485 -32.69 23.33 -44.68
N ALA A 486 -33.97 23.71 -44.55
CA ALA A 486 -34.54 24.33 -43.36
C ALA A 486 -34.37 23.45 -42.11
N VAL A 487 -34.62 22.15 -42.26
CA VAL A 487 -34.43 21.17 -41.18
C VAL A 487 -32.95 21.01 -40.90
N SER A 488 -32.11 20.85 -41.93
CA SER A 488 -30.65 20.68 -41.75
C SER A 488 -29.97 21.88 -41.08
N GLY A 489 -30.44 23.11 -41.35
CA GLY A 489 -29.92 24.34 -40.76
C GLY A 489 -30.19 24.42 -39.27
N ILE A 490 -31.37 23.96 -38.83
CA ILE A 490 -31.72 23.79 -37.42
C ILE A 490 -30.84 22.72 -36.73
N MET A 491 -30.34 21.71 -37.45
CA MET A 491 -29.41 20.73 -36.89
C MET A 491 -27.99 21.29 -36.68
N SER A 492 -27.63 22.37 -37.39
CA SER A 492 -26.38 23.11 -37.17
C SER A 492 -26.50 24.22 -36.11
N ASP A 493 -27.66 24.87 -36.00
CA ASP A 493 -27.96 25.86 -34.95
C ASP A 493 -29.30 25.54 -34.26
N THR A 494 -29.20 24.88 -33.11
CA THR A 494 -30.38 24.56 -32.29
C THR A 494 -30.92 25.76 -31.49
N SER A 495 -30.23 26.91 -31.46
CA SER A 495 -30.72 28.12 -30.79
C SER A 495 -31.92 28.73 -31.54
N ALA A 496 -31.98 28.53 -32.86
CA ALA A 496 -33.11 28.93 -33.71
C ALA A 496 -34.46 28.34 -33.23
N LEU A 497 -34.45 27.11 -32.68
CA LEU A 497 -35.64 26.45 -32.12
C LEU A 497 -36.29 27.23 -30.96
N GLN A 498 -35.54 28.09 -30.25
CA GLN A 498 -36.09 28.89 -29.15
C GLN A 498 -36.69 30.23 -29.61
N LYS A 499 -36.44 30.63 -30.87
CA LYS A 499 -36.94 31.87 -31.49
C LYS A 499 -38.18 31.64 -32.36
N LEU A 500 -38.61 30.39 -32.48
CA LEU A 500 -39.73 29.95 -33.31
C LEU A 500 -40.97 29.64 -32.44
N PRO A 501 -42.19 29.83 -32.96
CA PRO A 501 -43.44 29.47 -32.28
C PRO A 501 -43.49 28.00 -31.86
N ASP A 502 -43.96 27.72 -30.65
CA ASP A 502 -43.97 26.34 -30.12
C ASP A 502 -44.76 25.35 -30.99
N THR A 503 -45.81 25.79 -31.68
CA THR A 503 -46.57 24.99 -32.66
C THR A 503 -45.72 24.53 -33.84
N LEU A 504 -44.81 25.37 -34.34
CA LEU A 504 -43.90 25.02 -35.45
C LEU A 504 -42.73 24.15 -34.98
N VAL A 505 -42.35 24.29 -33.70
CA VAL A 505 -41.17 23.66 -33.10
C VAL A 505 -41.48 22.31 -32.45
N HIS A 506 -42.72 22.07 -32.02
CA HIS A 506 -43.13 20.83 -31.36
C HIS A 506 -42.80 19.55 -32.17
N PRO A 507 -43.03 19.48 -33.50
CA PRO A 507 -42.65 18.27 -34.26
C PRO A 507 -41.13 18.04 -34.30
N LEU A 508 -40.34 19.11 -34.31
CA LEU A 508 -38.86 19.05 -34.25
C LEU A 508 -38.39 18.56 -32.87
N LYS A 509 -38.94 19.12 -31.77
CA LYS A 509 -38.70 18.68 -30.39
C LYS A 509 -39.09 17.20 -30.19
N SER A 510 -40.23 16.80 -30.75
CA SER A 510 -40.72 15.41 -30.70
C SER A 510 -39.83 14.46 -31.49
N GLY A 511 -39.42 14.81 -32.72
CA GLY A 511 -38.49 13.99 -33.51
C GLY A 511 -37.11 13.86 -32.87
N PHE A 512 -36.64 14.89 -32.17
CA PHE A 512 -35.42 14.82 -31.37
C PHE A 512 -35.60 13.86 -30.18
N ALA A 513 -36.72 13.92 -29.45
CA ALA A 513 -37.01 13.01 -28.34
C ALA A 513 -37.15 11.55 -28.81
N ASP A 514 -37.83 11.28 -29.92
CA ASP A 514 -37.93 9.95 -30.56
C ASP A 514 -36.57 9.39 -31.02
N SER A 515 -35.57 10.25 -31.18
CA SER A 515 -34.20 9.83 -31.49
C SER A 515 -33.44 9.45 -30.22
N MET A 516 -33.75 10.09 -29.09
CA MET A 516 -33.22 9.73 -27.77
C MET A 516 -33.79 8.43 -27.25
N ASP A 517 -35.07 8.14 -27.50
CA ASP A 517 -35.72 6.83 -27.27
C ASP A 517 -34.83 5.67 -27.76
N VAL A 518 -34.50 5.67 -29.05
CA VAL A 518 -33.70 4.59 -29.69
C VAL A 518 -32.36 4.39 -28.98
N VAL A 519 -31.76 5.49 -28.53
CA VAL A 519 -30.48 5.47 -27.80
C VAL A 519 -30.67 4.95 -26.38
N PHE A 520 -31.69 5.38 -25.64
CA PHE A 520 -32.00 4.85 -24.30
C PHE A 520 -32.34 3.36 -24.33
N LEU A 521 -33.01 2.87 -25.39
CA LEU A 521 -33.21 1.43 -25.60
C LEU A 521 -31.88 0.70 -25.82
N ALA A 522 -30.98 1.24 -26.64
CA ALA A 522 -29.65 0.66 -26.86
C ALA A 522 -28.77 0.66 -25.58
N VAL A 523 -28.81 1.76 -24.80
CA VAL A 523 -28.17 1.85 -23.48
C VAL A 523 -28.78 0.83 -22.51
N THR A 524 -30.10 0.62 -22.55
CA THR A 524 -30.79 -0.39 -21.73
C THR A 524 -30.33 -1.81 -22.06
N ILE A 525 -30.19 -2.15 -23.35
CA ILE A 525 -29.66 -3.46 -23.77
C ILE A 525 -28.23 -3.65 -23.24
N LEU A 526 -27.38 -2.62 -23.33
CA LEU A 526 -26.01 -2.68 -22.81
C LEU A 526 -25.97 -2.78 -21.27
N ALA A 527 -26.85 -2.07 -20.57
CA ALA A 527 -27.02 -2.17 -19.13
C ALA A 527 -27.52 -3.56 -18.70
N ALA A 528 -28.43 -4.17 -19.47
CA ALA A 528 -28.93 -5.53 -19.25
C ALA A 528 -27.82 -6.58 -19.46
N ILE A 529 -26.94 -6.41 -20.45
CA ILE A 529 -25.72 -7.23 -20.58
C ILE A 529 -24.84 -7.06 -19.33
N GLY A 530 -24.65 -5.84 -18.85
CA GLY A 530 -23.95 -5.55 -17.59
C GLY A 530 -24.58 -6.26 -16.38
N LEU A 531 -25.90 -6.24 -16.26
CA LEU A 531 -26.66 -6.95 -15.23
C LEU A 531 -26.44 -8.48 -15.30
N VAL A 532 -26.54 -9.07 -16.49
CA VAL A 532 -26.28 -10.51 -16.70
C VAL A 532 -24.86 -10.86 -16.26
N LEU A 533 -23.85 -10.08 -16.67
CA LEU A 533 -22.46 -10.30 -16.25
C LEU A 533 -22.31 -10.20 -14.73
N VAL A 534 -22.93 -9.21 -14.07
CA VAL A 534 -22.90 -9.04 -12.61
C VAL A 534 -23.59 -10.20 -11.87
N LEU A 535 -24.69 -10.74 -12.39
CA LEU A 535 -25.39 -11.89 -11.80
C LEU A 535 -24.51 -13.15 -11.78
N PHE A 536 -23.79 -13.42 -12.88
CA PHE A 536 -22.89 -14.57 -13.01
C PHE A 536 -21.51 -14.36 -12.37
N TRP A 537 -21.13 -13.12 -12.04
CA TRP A 537 -19.83 -12.81 -11.44
C TRP A 537 -19.67 -13.48 -10.07
N LYS A 538 -18.56 -14.20 -9.83
CA LYS A 538 -18.32 -14.87 -8.54
C LYS A 538 -17.75 -13.88 -7.51
N SER A 539 -18.35 -13.81 -6.33
CA SER A 539 -17.91 -12.91 -5.26
C SER A 539 -16.94 -13.62 -4.31
N VAL A 540 -15.70 -13.13 -4.23
CA VAL A 540 -14.71 -13.53 -3.23
C VAL A 540 -15.07 -12.88 -1.88
N PRO A 541 -15.14 -13.62 -0.75
CA PRO A 541 -15.37 -13.02 0.57
C PRO A 541 -14.39 -11.87 0.88
N LEU A 542 -14.85 -10.83 1.59
CA LEU A 542 -13.95 -9.74 2.01
C LEU A 542 -12.88 -10.30 2.96
N ARG A 543 -11.62 -9.94 2.72
CA ARG A 543 -10.53 -10.31 3.63
C ARG A 543 -10.74 -9.62 4.99
N THR A 544 -10.78 -10.42 6.05
CA THR A 544 -10.85 -9.98 7.45
C THR A 544 -9.48 -9.59 8.01
N ALA A 545 -8.41 -10.19 7.49
CA ALA A 545 -7.02 -9.89 7.81
C ALA A 545 -6.50 -8.64 7.07
N ALA A 546 -5.64 -7.85 7.73
CA ALA A 546 -4.99 -6.73 7.08
C ALA A 546 -3.90 -7.24 6.12
N GLY A 547 -3.72 -6.59 4.96
CA GLY A 547 -2.89 -7.08 3.84
C GLY A 547 -1.38 -7.25 4.09
N VAL A 548 -0.92 -7.22 5.34
CA VAL A 548 0.45 -7.53 5.79
C VAL A 548 0.58 -9.01 6.22
N GLU A 549 -0.49 -9.62 6.74
CA GLU A 549 -0.50 -11.03 7.20
C GLU A 549 -0.46 -12.04 6.04
N ALA A 550 -0.94 -11.64 4.85
CA ALA A 550 -1.04 -12.51 3.67
C ALA A 550 0.29 -12.75 2.92
N THR A 551 1.44 -12.46 3.55
CA THR A 551 2.79 -12.67 2.97
C THR A 551 3.62 -13.73 3.68
N THR A 552 3.12 -14.29 4.78
CA THR A 552 3.63 -15.53 5.38
C THR A 552 3.06 -16.74 4.62
N PRO A 553 3.88 -17.67 4.10
CA PRO A 553 3.40 -18.98 3.67
C PRO A 553 2.89 -19.75 4.89
N GLU A 554 1.73 -20.40 4.80
CA GLU A 554 1.30 -21.34 5.85
C GLU A 554 2.18 -22.61 5.81
N PRO A 555 2.85 -22.99 6.91
CA PRO A 555 3.51 -24.28 7.03
C PRO A 555 2.45 -25.36 7.37
N GLY A 556 1.72 -25.86 6.37
CA GLY A 556 0.63 -26.81 6.62
C GLY A 556 0.10 -27.65 5.44
N ALA A 557 0.47 -27.37 4.19
CA ALA A 557 -0.05 -28.08 3.02
C ALA A 557 1.01 -28.97 2.35
N ALA A 558 1.34 -30.09 2.98
CA ALA A 558 2.17 -31.13 2.35
C ALA A 558 1.34 -31.90 1.30
N ALA A 559 1.57 -31.61 0.02
CA ALA A 559 1.08 -32.45 -1.08
C ALA A 559 1.97 -33.70 -1.23
N SER A 560 1.36 -34.84 -1.57
CA SER A 560 2.01 -36.15 -1.58
C SER A 560 2.97 -36.36 -2.78
N PRO A 561 4.02 -37.20 -2.62
CA PRO A 561 5.18 -37.23 -3.55
C PRO A 561 4.86 -37.62 -4.99
N GLU A 562 3.82 -38.43 -5.22
CA GLU A 562 3.45 -38.97 -6.54
C GLU A 562 3.05 -37.89 -7.57
N THR A 563 2.77 -36.65 -7.13
CA THR A 563 2.40 -35.55 -8.03
C THR A 563 3.61 -34.84 -8.66
N ILE A 564 4.82 -35.07 -8.14
CA ILE A 564 6.04 -34.36 -8.56
C ILE A 564 6.74 -35.10 -9.71
N GLU A 565 6.86 -36.44 -9.64
CA GLU A 565 7.54 -37.25 -10.68
C GLU A 565 6.89 -37.13 -12.07
N ALA A 566 5.57 -36.96 -12.16
CA ALA A 566 4.88 -36.79 -13.44
C ALA A 566 5.14 -35.41 -14.10
N ALA A 567 5.52 -34.39 -13.32
CA ALA A 567 5.75 -33.04 -13.82
C ALA A 567 7.20 -32.82 -14.28
N GLU A 568 8.17 -33.39 -13.58
CA GLU A 568 9.60 -33.17 -13.86
C GLU A 568 10.11 -34.02 -15.05
N ILE A 569 9.52 -35.19 -15.31
CA ILE A 569 9.90 -36.05 -16.44
C ILE A 569 9.46 -35.46 -17.79
N SER A 570 8.41 -34.64 -17.84
CA SER A 570 7.96 -33.99 -19.09
C SER A 570 8.74 -32.71 -19.45
N ALA A 571 9.56 -32.17 -18.54
CA ALA A 571 10.29 -30.91 -18.75
C ALA A 571 11.78 -31.10 -19.10
N ALA A 572 12.33 -32.30 -18.88
CA ALA A 572 13.76 -32.59 -19.05
C ALA A 572 14.17 -33.07 -20.47
N ALA A 573 13.21 -33.20 -21.41
CA ALA A 573 13.46 -33.81 -22.72
C ALA A 573 13.80 -32.83 -23.87
N GLU A 574 13.66 -31.51 -23.69
CA GLU A 574 13.83 -30.51 -24.77
C GLU A 574 14.77 -29.34 -24.40
N SER A 575 15.98 -29.59 -23.86
CA SER A 575 17.10 -28.64 -24.00
C SER A 575 18.49 -29.23 -23.69
N VAL A 576 19.00 -30.11 -24.56
CA VAL A 576 20.45 -30.46 -24.56
C VAL A 576 21.00 -30.37 -25.99
N ALA A 577 21.44 -29.17 -26.38
CA ALA A 577 22.27 -28.95 -27.56
C ALA A 577 23.04 -27.61 -27.52
N GLY A 578 24.36 -27.67 -27.30
CA GLY A 578 25.29 -26.77 -28.01
C GLY A 578 25.83 -25.51 -27.32
N THR A 579 27.07 -25.64 -26.81
CA THR A 579 28.20 -24.69 -26.96
C THR A 579 28.25 -23.33 -26.21
N VAL A 580 29.47 -23.05 -25.72
CA VAL A 580 29.96 -21.84 -25.02
C VAL A 580 30.84 -21.03 -25.98
N PRO A 581 30.81 -19.67 -25.99
CA PRO A 581 32.04 -18.92 -25.68
C PRO A 581 31.88 -17.54 -24.96
N THR A 582 32.71 -17.35 -23.93
CA THR A 582 33.54 -16.17 -23.56
C THR A 582 32.98 -14.77 -23.22
N GLU A 583 33.77 -14.04 -22.42
CA GLU A 583 33.54 -12.74 -21.76
C GLU A 583 33.50 -11.50 -22.67
N GLU A 584 32.90 -10.38 -22.19
CA GLU A 584 33.69 -9.18 -21.80
C GLU A 584 32.92 -8.17 -20.92
N ILE A 585 33.65 -7.49 -20.02
CA ILE A 585 33.18 -6.35 -19.20
C ILE A 585 34.09 -5.16 -19.48
N VAL A 586 33.49 -3.97 -19.69
CA VAL A 586 34.19 -2.68 -19.80
C VAL A 586 33.55 -1.65 -18.86
N THR A 587 34.37 -0.80 -18.25
CA THR A 587 34.01 0.16 -17.19
C THR A 587 34.65 1.54 -17.38
N GLU A 588 33.97 2.58 -16.87
CA GLU A 588 34.55 3.83 -16.30
C GLU A 588 35.20 4.91 -17.23
N PRO A 589 35.57 6.11 -16.69
CA PRO A 589 35.03 6.90 -15.56
C PRO A 589 34.52 8.28 -16.13
N PRO A 590 34.97 9.53 -15.80
CA PRO A 590 35.45 10.25 -14.59
C PRO A 590 34.35 11.21 -14.00
N THR A 591 34.53 12.21 -13.10
CA THR A 591 35.64 12.96 -12.43
C THR A 591 35.30 13.29 -10.95
N GLY A 592 36.25 13.85 -10.18
CA GLY A 592 36.04 14.49 -8.85
C GLY A 592 36.37 16.01 -8.86
N PRO A 593 36.85 16.65 -7.76
CA PRO A 593 37.19 16.12 -6.42
C PRO A 593 36.75 17.02 -5.20
N VAL A 594 37.22 16.66 -4.00
CA VAL A 594 37.12 17.41 -2.71
C VAL A 594 38.47 18.11 -2.40
N PRO A 595 38.48 19.27 -1.71
CA PRO A 595 39.69 19.82 -1.06
C PRO A 595 39.71 19.60 0.47
N ALA A 596 40.89 19.40 1.03
CA ALA A 596 41.14 19.26 2.48
C ALA A 596 41.96 20.44 3.07
N ALA A 597 41.97 20.56 4.40
CA ALA A 597 42.83 21.48 5.16
C ALA A 597 44.34 21.13 5.02
N SER A 598 45.36 21.90 5.42
CA SER A 598 45.54 23.10 6.27
C SER A 598 46.87 23.80 5.85
N ALA A 599 47.21 25.05 6.18
CA ALA A 599 47.93 25.51 7.40
C ALA A 599 48.60 26.91 7.11
N PRO A 600 49.14 27.68 8.09
CA PRO A 600 49.42 29.11 7.91
C PRO A 600 50.88 29.54 7.63
N ALA A 601 51.00 30.59 6.81
CA ALA A 601 51.87 31.78 6.90
C ALA A 601 53.42 31.70 7.01
N ALA A 602 54.08 32.12 5.92
CA ALA A 602 54.92 33.34 5.78
C ALA A 602 56.40 33.17 5.35
N GLY A 603 56.83 33.91 4.30
CA GLY A 603 58.23 34.38 4.19
C GLY A 603 59.01 34.32 2.85
N MET A 604 58.61 35.09 1.83
CA MET A 604 59.47 35.56 0.70
C MET A 604 60.09 34.47 -0.23
N PRO A 605 60.91 34.82 -1.26
CA PRO A 605 60.46 34.77 -2.65
C PRO A 605 61.03 33.59 -3.45
N VAL A 606 60.26 33.13 -4.44
CA VAL A 606 60.56 31.92 -5.23
C VAL A 606 61.48 32.21 -6.43
N ALA A 607 62.48 31.36 -6.63
CA ALA A 607 63.25 31.22 -7.87
C ALA A 607 63.21 29.75 -8.34
N GLU A 608 63.25 29.52 -9.65
CA GLU A 608 62.91 28.24 -10.30
C GLU A 608 64.00 27.14 -10.19
N VAL A 609 63.56 25.88 -10.15
CA VAL A 609 64.38 24.66 -10.34
C VAL A 609 63.54 23.66 -11.18
N PRO A 610 64.12 22.90 -12.14
CA PRO A 610 63.39 22.48 -13.35
C PRO A 610 62.73 21.08 -13.30
N ALA A 611 61.89 20.82 -14.32
CA ALA A 611 61.04 19.64 -14.44
C ALA A 611 61.75 18.36 -14.94
N VAL A 612 61.22 17.21 -14.52
CA VAL A 612 61.57 15.86 -14.99
C VAL A 612 60.38 15.27 -15.76
N PRO A 613 60.56 14.62 -16.93
CA PRO A 613 59.47 14.15 -17.77
C PRO A 613 58.82 12.85 -17.26
N PRO A 614 57.53 12.60 -17.57
CA PRO A 614 56.80 11.42 -17.09
C PRO A 614 57.13 10.15 -17.89
N ALA A 615 57.20 9.02 -17.19
CA ALA A 615 57.29 7.68 -17.78
C ALA A 615 55.90 7.12 -18.13
N ALA A 616 55.82 6.31 -19.19
CA ALA A 616 54.56 5.74 -19.68
C ALA A 616 54.09 4.52 -18.84
N PRO A 617 52.78 4.30 -18.70
CA PRO A 617 52.24 3.19 -17.90
C PRO A 617 52.29 1.85 -18.65
N VAL A 618 52.67 0.79 -17.93
CA VAL A 618 52.58 -0.61 -18.39
C VAL A 618 51.30 -1.21 -17.80
N ALA A 619 50.51 -1.91 -18.61
CA ALA A 619 49.27 -2.55 -18.17
C ALA A 619 49.54 -3.96 -17.61
N ALA A 620 49.17 -4.18 -16.34
CA ALA A 620 49.16 -5.51 -15.71
C ALA A 620 47.96 -6.34 -16.20
N SER A 621 48.11 -7.65 -16.19
CA SER A 621 47.12 -8.63 -16.68
C SER A 621 46.01 -8.92 -15.67
N ARG A 622 44.86 -9.46 -16.12
CA ARG A 622 43.72 -9.78 -15.23
C ARG A 622 44.09 -10.74 -14.09
N SER A 623 45.01 -11.69 -14.31
CA SER A 623 45.42 -12.62 -13.24
C SER A 623 46.21 -11.93 -12.13
N GLU A 624 47.05 -10.94 -12.45
CA GLU A 624 47.77 -10.16 -11.43
C GLU A 624 46.80 -9.33 -10.57
N ILE A 625 45.69 -8.85 -11.15
CA ILE A 625 44.65 -8.12 -10.39
C ILE A 625 43.92 -9.05 -9.41
N ASP A 626 43.64 -10.29 -9.81
CA ASP A 626 42.95 -11.25 -8.93
C ASP A 626 43.92 -11.88 -7.89
N GLU A 627 45.19 -12.13 -8.23
CA GLU A 627 46.24 -12.45 -7.24
C GLU A 627 46.41 -11.31 -6.22
N LEU A 628 46.45 -10.04 -6.66
CA LEU A 628 46.53 -8.90 -5.76
C LEU A 628 45.26 -8.76 -4.88
N ARG A 629 44.09 -9.17 -5.37
CA ARG A 629 42.86 -9.22 -4.54
C ARG A 629 42.94 -10.32 -3.49
N GLU A 630 43.44 -11.50 -3.84
CA GLU A 630 43.62 -12.62 -2.93
C GLU A 630 44.70 -12.31 -1.87
N GLN A 631 45.82 -11.71 -2.27
CA GLN A 631 46.86 -11.21 -1.36
C GLN A 631 46.33 -10.11 -0.43
N ASN A 632 45.54 -9.15 -0.93
CA ASN A 632 44.93 -8.12 -0.09
C ASN A 632 43.89 -8.71 0.89
N ALA A 633 43.15 -9.75 0.49
CA ALA A 633 42.23 -10.46 1.37
C ALA A 633 42.97 -11.23 2.48
N ALA A 634 44.06 -11.92 2.12
CA ALA A 634 44.92 -12.61 3.08
C ALA A 634 45.59 -11.63 4.08
N LEU A 635 46.14 -10.52 3.59
CA LEU A 635 46.77 -9.49 4.43
C LEU A 635 45.74 -8.79 5.33
N ALA A 636 44.51 -8.59 4.85
CA ALA A 636 43.41 -8.06 5.67
C ALA A 636 43.02 -9.04 6.80
N ALA A 637 42.99 -10.35 6.51
CA ALA A 637 42.76 -11.38 7.52
C ALA A 637 43.88 -11.44 8.57
N GLU A 638 45.15 -11.40 8.14
CA GLU A 638 46.32 -11.36 9.04
C GLU A 638 46.30 -10.10 9.94
N LEU A 639 45.97 -8.93 9.39
CA LEU A 639 45.81 -7.69 10.14
C LEU A 639 44.61 -7.73 11.11
N ALA A 640 43.53 -8.43 10.77
CA ALA A 640 42.40 -8.64 11.67
C ALA A 640 42.80 -9.55 12.84
N GLU A 641 43.46 -10.67 12.57
CA GLU A 641 43.95 -11.61 13.59
C GLU A 641 44.96 -10.96 14.54
N LEU A 642 45.92 -10.20 14.02
CA LEU A 642 46.88 -9.43 14.82
C LEU A 642 46.19 -8.39 15.72
N ARG A 643 45.16 -7.69 15.23
CA ARG A 643 44.36 -6.74 16.02
C ARG A 643 43.58 -7.43 17.13
N THR A 644 42.95 -8.57 16.84
CA THR A 644 42.22 -9.38 17.84
C THR A 644 43.19 -9.90 18.91
N GLY A 645 44.35 -10.43 18.52
CA GLY A 645 45.38 -10.90 19.45
C GLY A 645 45.91 -9.80 20.36
N TYR A 646 46.19 -8.61 19.80
CA TYR A 646 46.60 -7.45 20.59
C TYR A 646 45.52 -7.02 21.60
N ARG A 647 44.26 -6.88 21.16
CA ARG A 647 43.14 -6.52 22.07
C ARG A 647 42.92 -7.55 23.17
N ALA A 648 42.98 -8.84 22.86
CA ALA A 648 42.85 -9.91 23.85
C ALA A 648 43.94 -9.82 24.94
N ILE A 649 45.21 -9.75 24.54
CA ILE A 649 46.34 -9.67 25.49
C ILE A 649 46.26 -8.39 26.32
N ALA A 650 46.03 -7.24 25.69
CA ALA A 650 46.00 -5.96 26.39
C ALA A 650 44.75 -5.79 27.26
N GLY A 651 43.59 -6.27 26.82
CA GLY A 651 42.34 -6.30 27.60
C GLY A 651 42.47 -7.16 28.85
N ASN A 652 42.94 -8.41 28.71
CA ASN A 652 43.16 -9.30 29.85
C ASN A 652 44.23 -8.76 30.83
N THR A 653 45.24 -8.05 30.31
CA THR A 653 46.22 -7.35 31.17
C THR A 653 45.59 -6.21 31.95
N ARG A 654 44.71 -5.41 31.33
CA ARG A 654 43.97 -4.33 32.00
C ARG A 654 42.98 -4.87 33.04
N LEU A 655 42.21 -5.92 32.74
CA LEU A 655 41.30 -6.57 33.69
C LEU A 655 42.03 -7.06 34.96
N ARG A 656 43.22 -7.66 34.79
CA ARG A 656 44.07 -8.06 35.92
C ARG A 656 44.55 -6.85 36.74
N ALA A 657 44.83 -5.72 36.10
CA ALA A 657 45.26 -4.51 36.77
C ALA A 657 44.10 -3.78 37.51
N SER A 658 42.87 -3.85 36.98
CA SER A 658 41.67 -3.30 37.63
C SER A 658 41.06 -4.21 38.70
N GLY A 659 41.44 -5.49 38.73
CA GLY A 659 40.87 -6.48 39.65
C GLY A 659 39.40 -6.83 39.34
N THR A 660 38.94 -6.55 38.11
CA THR A 660 37.56 -6.77 37.70
C THR A 660 37.26 -8.28 37.66
N THR A 661 36.09 -8.67 38.17
CA THR A 661 35.60 -10.06 38.17
C THR A 661 34.29 -10.16 37.40
N ASP A 662 33.89 -11.37 37.01
CA ASP A 662 32.64 -11.62 36.30
C ASP A 662 31.46 -11.06 37.11
N PRO A 663 30.67 -10.11 36.55
CA PRO A 663 29.58 -9.46 37.26
C PRO A 663 28.39 -10.40 37.50
N VAL A 664 28.36 -11.57 36.86
CA VAL A 664 27.33 -12.59 37.05
C VAL A 664 27.86 -13.73 37.91
N ARG A 665 27.12 -14.08 38.98
CA ARG A 665 27.38 -15.27 39.79
C ARG A 665 26.18 -16.19 39.76
N PHE A 666 26.39 -17.45 39.42
CA PHE A 666 25.35 -18.48 39.39
C PHE A 666 25.64 -19.57 40.42
N SER A 667 24.62 -20.00 41.14
CA SER A 667 24.67 -21.15 42.05
C SER A 667 23.46 -22.05 41.84
N VAL A 668 23.67 -23.35 41.86
CA VAL A 668 22.59 -24.35 41.83
C VAL A 668 22.20 -24.66 43.27
N GLU A 669 20.93 -24.44 43.61
CA GLU A 669 20.36 -24.62 44.94
C GLU A 669 19.73 -26.02 45.11
N ALA A 670 19.12 -26.56 44.03
CA ALA A 670 18.54 -27.90 44.01
C ALA A 670 18.58 -28.52 42.60
N THR A 671 18.55 -29.85 42.53
CA THR A 671 18.45 -30.61 41.28
C THR A 671 17.33 -31.65 41.38
N GLY A 672 16.71 -31.95 40.24
CA GLY A 672 15.59 -32.89 40.11
C GLY A 672 15.80 -33.90 38.99
N ALA A 673 14.78 -34.71 38.72
CA ALA A 673 14.79 -35.67 37.63
C ALA A 673 14.86 -35.00 36.24
N GLY A 674 15.29 -35.76 35.23
CA GLY A 674 15.38 -35.32 33.83
C GLY A 674 16.57 -34.41 33.48
N GLY A 675 17.24 -33.85 34.49
CA GLY A 675 18.24 -32.78 34.33
C GLY A 675 17.79 -31.44 34.93
N SER A 676 16.53 -31.34 35.38
CA SER A 676 15.96 -30.14 35.97
C SER A 676 16.77 -29.64 37.17
N ARG A 677 16.87 -28.32 37.30
CA ARG A 677 17.62 -27.67 38.38
C ARG A 677 17.01 -26.33 38.74
N ALA A 678 17.16 -25.96 39.99
CA ALA A 678 16.75 -24.68 40.55
C ALA A 678 18.00 -23.98 41.07
N GLY A 679 18.19 -22.71 40.72
CA GLY A 679 19.38 -21.94 41.05
C GLY A 679 19.10 -20.47 41.29
N ARG A 680 20.16 -19.73 41.60
CA ARG A 680 20.14 -18.29 41.84
C ARG A 680 21.23 -17.63 41.00
N MET A 681 20.85 -16.62 40.24
CA MET A 681 21.77 -15.82 39.43
C MET A 681 21.80 -14.39 39.99
N VAL A 682 22.92 -13.99 40.56
CA VAL A 682 23.17 -12.61 40.99
C VAL A 682 23.78 -11.84 39.84
N VAL A 683 23.21 -10.69 39.50
CA VAL A 683 23.67 -9.79 38.43
C VAL A 683 23.63 -8.33 38.95
N PRO A 684 24.22 -7.34 38.25
CA PRO A 684 24.42 -6.00 38.81
C PRO A 684 23.14 -5.28 39.26
N ARG A 685 22.04 -5.45 38.51
CA ARG A 685 20.74 -4.83 38.80
C ARG A 685 19.74 -5.75 39.54
N GLY A 686 20.17 -6.88 40.09
CA GLY A 686 19.30 -7.71 40.95
C GLY A 686 19.65 -9.20 41.00
N GLU A 687 18.72 -9.99 41.52
CA GLU A 687 18.80 -11.46 41.50
C GLU A 687 17.69 -12.05 40.63
N ILE A 688 18.03 -13.11 39.90
CA ILE A 688 17.08 -13.91 39.12
C ILE A 688 17.09 -15.33 39.69
N GLU A 689 15.95 -15.74 40.24
CA GLU A 689 15.74 -17.12 40.65
C GLU A 689 15.39 -18.00 39.45
N THR A 690 16.07 -19.14 39.28
CA THR A 690 15.91 -20.04 38.12
C THR A 690 15.26 -21.37 38.52
N PRO A 691 14.50 -22.02 37.62
CA PRO A 691 14.16 -21.60 36.26
C PRO A 691 13.23 -20.38 36.21
N ALA A 692 13.51 -19.44 35.30
CA ALA A 692 12.69 -18.25 35.06
C ALA A 692 12.23 -18.15 33.60
N TYR A 693 10.98 -17.73 33.41
CA TYR A 693 10.49 -17.24 32.13
C TYR A 693 10.67 -15.72 32.07
N LEU A 694 11.26 -15.22 30.98
CA LEU A 694 11.63 -13.83 30.79
C LEU A 694 10.79 -13.21 29.66
N PRO A 695 9.92 -12.23 29.96
CA PRO A 695 9.14 -11.54 28.94
C PRO A 695 10.02 -10.78 27.93
N VAL A 696 9.66 -10.83 26.65
CA VAL A 696 10.45 -10.26 25.54
C VAL A 696 9.91 -8.88 25.11
N ALA A 697 10.63 -7.83 25.50
CA ALA A 697 10.40 -6.44 25.15
C ALA A 697 11.04 -6.09 23.79
N SER A 698 10.51 -6.62 22.68
CA SER A 698 11.11 -6.50 21.34
C SER A 698 11.35 -5.08 20.83
N ARG A 699 10.81 -4.03 21.45
CA ARG A 699 11.13 -2.61 21.13
C ARG A 699 11.36 -1.76 22.38
N GLY A 700 11.93 -2.36 23.42
CA GLY A 700 12.01 -1.76 24.75
C GLY A 700 10.66 -1.65 25.47
N ALA A 701 9.62 -2.32 24.96
CA ALA A 701 8.31 -2.46 25.59
C ALA A 701 7.62 -3.75 25.14
N ILE A 702 6.69 -4.24 25.96
CA ILE A 702 5.74 -5.30 25.60
C ILE A 702 4.40 -4.64 25.27
N ALA A 703 3.77 -5.07 24.18
CA ALA A 703 2.61 -4.38 23.62
C ALA A 703 1.45 -4.29 24.61
N GLY A 704 1.15 -3.06 25.07
CA GLY A 704 0.06 -2.79 25.99
C GLY A 704 0.39 -2.93 27.48
N LEU A 705 1.63 -3.27 27.86
CA LEU A 705 2.07 -3.38 29.26
C LEU A 705 3.09 -2.29 29.63
N THR A 706 2.93 -1.75 30.84
CA THR A 706 3.91 -0.84 31.46
C THR A 706 5.01 -1.61 32.20
N PRO A 707 6.20 -1.01 32.43
CA PRO A 707 7.25 -1.59 33.27
C PRO A 707 6.73 -2.00 34.65
N ARG A 708 5.83 -1.20 35.24
CA ARG A 708 5.22 -1.50 36.53
C ARG A 708 4.33 -2.75 36.49
N GLU A 709 3.56 -2.95 35.43
CA GLU A 709 2.73 -4.16 35.29
C GLU A 709 3.58 -5.42 35.10
N LEU A 710 4.73 -5.30 34.45
CA LEU A 710 5.72 -6.37 34.34
C LEU A 710 6.34 -6.73 35.69
N THR A 711 6.62 -5.75 36.55
CA THR A 711 7.03 -5.98 37.94
C THR A 711 5.89 -6.56 38.79
N ASP A 712 4.67 -6.01 38.69
CA ASP A 712 3.48 -6.45 39.43
C ASP A 712 3.13 -7.93 39.11
N LEU A 713 3.40 -8.43 37.90
CA LEU A 713 3.20 -9.85 37.51
C LEU A 713 4.37 -10.78 37.87
N GLY A 714 5.45 -10.25 38.46
CA GLY A 714 6.59 -11.02 38.96
C GLY A 714 7.73 -11.25 37.97
N ALA A 715 7.81 -10.50 36.86
CA ALA A 715 8.97 -10.59 35.96
C ALA A 715 10.22 -10.04 36.65
N THR A 716 11.24 -10.89 36.82
CA THR A 716 12.50 -10.54 37.50
C THR A 716 13.57 -10.00 36.55
N ALA A 717 13.42 -10.17 35.24
CA ALA A 717 14.26 -9.57 34.21
C ALA A 717 13.50 -9.48 32.87
N LEU A 718 14.00 -8.68 31.93
CA LEU A 718 13.46 -8.57 30.57
C LEU A 718 14.50 -8.92 29.52
N VAL A 719 14.06 -9.57 28.45
CA VAL A 719 14.82 -9.72 27.21
C VAL A 719 14.46 -8.54 26.31
N VAL A 720 15.46 -7.87 25.74
CA VAL A 720 15.26 -6.71 24.87
C VAL A 720 16.03 -6.93 23.58
N ASP A 721 15.37 -6.66 22.45
CA ASP A 721 15.98 -6.79 21.13
C ASP A 721 16.91 -5.59 20.86
N LEU A 722 18.22 -5.87 20.84
CA LEU A 722 19.29 -4.90 20.60
C LEU A 722 19.26 -4.39 19.16
N HIS A 723 18.89 -5.21 18.18
CA HIS A 723 18.75 -4.81 16.78
C HIS A 723 17.61 -3.79 16.61
N GLU A 724 16.47 -4.02 17.27
CA GLU A 724 15.35 -3.08 17.23
C GLU A 724 15.71 -1.74 17.90
N LEU A 725 16.37 -1.75 19.07
CA LEU A 725 16.83 -0.51 19.73
C LEU A 725 17.97 0.19 18.98
N TYR A 726 18.84 -0.55 18.30
CA TYR A 726 19.88 -0.01 17.43
C TYR A 726 19.30 0.76 16.24
N LEU A 727 18.22 0.26 15.64
CA LEU A 727 17.53 0.96 14.55
C LEU A 727 16.67 2.13 15.05
N GLN A 728 16.01 1.98 16.21
CA GLN A 728 15.20 3.04 16.82
C GLN A 728 14.99 2.78 18.33
N PRO A 729 15.39 3.71 19.23
CA PRO A 729 15.76 5.10 18.97
C PRO A 729 17.23 5.32 18.55
N GLY A 730 18.06 4.28 18.55
CA GLY A 730 19.49 4.36 18.27
C GLY A 730 20.36 4.29 19.53
N PRO A 731 21.59 3.76 19.43
CA PRO A 731 22.47 3.54 20.58
C PRO A 731 22.82 4.83 21.34
N ASP A 732 23.03 5.94 20.63
CA ASP A 732 23.39 7.23 21.23
C ASP A 732 22.28 7.77 22.15
N VAL A 733 21.01 7.52 21.80
CA VAL A 733 19.85 7.94 22.59
C VAL A 733 19.69 7.08 23.85
N ILE A 734 19.93 5.77 23.73
CA ILE A 734 19.90 4.86 24.89
C ILE A 734 21.06 5.15 25.85
N GLU A 735 22.28 5.36 25.33
CA GLU A 735 23.45 5.73 26.13
C GLU A 735 23.23 7.09 26.82
N GLY A 736 22.74 8.09 26.09
CA GLY A 736 22.39 9.42 26.62
C GLY A 736 21.25 9.42 27.66
N ALA A 737 20.37 8.42 27.65
CA ALA A 737 19.34 8.21 28.66
C ALA A 737 19.84 7.53 29.94
N GLY A 738 21.12 7.12 30.01
CA GLY A 738 21.68 6.34 31.12
C GLY A 738 21.53 4.83 30.97
N GLY A 739 21.38 4.34 29.73
CA GLY A 739 21.24 2.94 29.39
C GLY A 739 19.79 2.45 29.29
N VAL A 740 19.62 1.23 28.79
CA VAL A 740 18.32 0.66 28.40
C VAL A 740 17.32 0.56 29.56
N GLY A 741 17.77 0.20 30.76
CA GLY A 741 16.92 0.18 31.96
C GLY A 741 16.35 1.56 32.28
N ALA A 742 17.18 2.61 32.26
CA ALA A 742 16.74 3.99 32.50
C ALA A 742 15.80 4.48 31.38
N ALA A 743 16.12 4.21 30.12
CA ALA A 743 15.31 4.56 28.97
C ALA A 743 13.90 3.93 29.00
N MET A 744 13.78 2.70 29.51
CA MET A 744 12.51 1.98 29.66
C MET A 744 11.80 2.26 31.00
N ALA A 745 12.41 3.00 31.94
CA ALA A 745 12.01 3.06 33.35
C ALA A 745 11.86 1.66 34.02
N TRP A 746 12.78 0.75 33.68
CA TRP A 746 12.90 -0.60 34.22
C TRP A 746 14.10 -0.71 35.16
N SER A 747 13.87 -1.10 36.41
CA SER A 747 14.87 -1.12 37.48
C SER A 747 15.55 -2.47 37.72
N ALA A 748 15.07 -3.54 37.08
CA ALA A 748 15.60 -4.89 37.22
C ALA A 748 16.53 -5.23 36.03
N PRO A 749 17.15 -6.41 36.00
CA PRO A 749 18.08 -6.78 34.93
C PRO A 749 17.47 -6.79 33.53
N THR A 750 18.31 -6.53 32.53
CA THR A 750 17.98 -6.59 31.10
C THR A 750 19.01 -7.42 30.34
N ILE A 751 18.51 -8.32 29.49
CA ILE A 751 19.30 -9.18 28.60
C ILE A 751 19.16 -8.66 27.17
N GLY A 752 20.29 -8.34 26.52
CA GLY A 752 20.33 -7.92 25.12
C GLY A 752 20.37 -9.12 24.19
N ASP A 753 19.29 -9.39 23.46
CA ASP A 753 19.32 -10.30 22.32
C ASP A 753 19.75 -9.54 21.07
N THR A 754 20.72 -10.09 20.32
CA THR A 754 21.18 -9.50 19.06
C THR A 754 20.13 -9.57 17.93
N GLY A 755 19.03 -10.31 18.12
CA GLY A 755 17.94 -10.41 17.14
C GLY A 755 18.33 -11.17 15.87
N ILE A 756 19.47 -11.89 15.92
CA ILE A 756 20.19 -12.36 14.73
C ILE A 756 19.39 -13.32 13.84
N GLY A 757 18.53 -14.17 14.41
CA GLY A 757 17.64 -15.03 13.61
C GLY A 757 16.73 -14.20 12.70
N ALA A 758 16.08 -13.17 13.27
CA ALA A 758 15.22 -12.26 12.52
C ALA A 758 15.99 -11.38 11.51
N VAL A 759 17.29 -11.13 11.73
CA VAL A 759 18.17 -10.42 10.78
C VAL A 759 18.63 -11.34 9.64
N ALA A 760 18.96 -12.59 9.94
CA ALA A 760 19.40 -13.60 8.97
C ALA A 760 18.30 -13.96 7.96
N GLU A 761 17.04 -13.99 8.38
CA GLU A 761 15.88 -14.23 7.51
C GLU A 761 15.56 -13.07 6.55
N GLN A 762 16.15 -11.87 6.74
CA GLN A 762 15.86 -10.73 5.88
C GLN A 762 16.43 -10.91 4.47
N ARG A 763 15.62 -10.55 3.47
CA ARG A 763 16.08 -10.52 2.07
C ARG A 763 17.27 -9.57 1.91
N LYS A 764 18.35 -10.09 1.31
CA LYS A 764 19.63 -9.41 1.06
C LYS A 764 20.55 -9.27 2.28
N THR A 765 20.29 -9.95 3.40
CA THR A 765 21.32 -10.16 4.42
C THR A 765 22.46 -11.01 3.84
N ARG A 766 23.71 -10.61 4.09
CA ARG A 766 24.92 -11.33 3.67
C ARG A 766 25.79 -11.60 4.88
N ILE A 767 26.00 -12.89 5.17
CA ILE A 767 26.85 -13.37 6.26
C ILE A 767 28.22 -13.76 5.67
N THR A 768 29.30 -13.23 6.24
CA THR A 768 30.70 -13.46 5.83
C THR A 768 31.52 -13.87 7.04
N ASP A 769 32.80 -14.23 6.92
CA ASP A 769 33.66 -14.46 8.09
C ASP A 769 33.85 -13.21 8.96
N GLU A 770 33.65 -12.01 8.40
CA GLU A 770 33.83 -10.73 9.08
C GLU A 770 32.57 -10.18 9.77
N GLY A 771 31.47 -10.93 9.78
CA GLY A 771 30.19 -10.47 10.31
C GLY A 771 29.08 -10.41 9.25
N ILE A 772 28.09 -9.57 9.52
CA ILE A 772 26.79 -9.56 8.84
C ILE A 772 26.51 -8.19 8.26
N ALA A 773 26.22 -8.14 6.96
CA ALA A 773 25.68 -6.96 6.29
C ALA A 773 24.17 -7.14 6.06
N PHE A 774 23.36 -6.19 6.52
CA PHE A 774 21.90 -6.22 6.41
C PHE A 774 21.34 -4.84 6.03
N ARG A 775 20.01 -4.72 5.95
CA ARG A 775 19.32 -3.48 5.55
C ARG A 775 18.34 -3.07 6.63
N GLY A 776 18.43 -1.83 7.11
CA GLY A 776 17.59 -1.31 8.19
C GLY A 776 16.11 -1.38 7.81
N ARG A 777 15.28 -2.01 8.65
CA ARG A 777 13.85 -2.23 8.32
C ARG A 777 13.00 -0.96 8.28
N LEU A 778 13.53 0.17 8.73
CA LEU A 778 12.82 1.46 8.82
C LEU A 778 13.01 2.32 7.55
N ASP A 779 14.21 2.33 6.99
CA ASP A 779 14.65 3.25 5.92
C ASP A 779 15.34 2.55 4.74
N GLY A 780 15.74 1.28 4.88
CA GLY A 780 16.51 0.52 3.91
C GLY A 780 18.00 0.87 3.85
N SER A 781 18.54 1.59 4.83
CA SER A 781 19.97 1.93 4.85
C SER A 781 20.83 0.68 5.07
N PRO A 782 22.06 0.63 4.52
CA PRO A 782 22.95 -0.51 4.70
C PRO A 782 23.63 -0.46 6.07
N HIS A 783 23.48 -1.53 6.86
CA HIS A 783 24.21 -1.71 8.11
C HIS A 783 25.16 -2.89 8.01
N ARG A 784 26.22 -2.85 8.82
CA ARG A 784 27.14 -3.97 9.02
C ARG A 784 27.45 -4.10 10.50
N TRP A 785 27.35 -5.32 11.00
CA TRP A 785 27.76 -5.69 12.35
C TRP A 785 28.86 -6.75 12.27
N ASP A 786 29.99 -6.46 12.91
CA ASP A 786 31.01 -7.44 13.25
C ASP A 786 30.83 -7.89 14.73
N PRO A 787 31.43 -9.02 15.15
CA PRO A 787 31.30 -9.50 16.53
C PRO A 787 31.68 -8.45 17.57
N GLU A 788 32.73 -7.67 17.28
CA GLU A 788 33.22 -6.62 18.17
C GLU A 788 32.23 -5.43 18.28
N GLU A 789 31.60 -5.01 17.18
CA GLU A 789 30.62 -3.93 17.18
C GLU A 789 29.38 -4.28 18.01
N THR A 790 28.90 -5.52 17.96
CA THR A 790 27.76 -5.93 18.80
C THR A 790 28.09 -5.92 20.30
N VAL A 791 29.33 -6.25 20.68
CA VAL A 791 29.82 -6.13 22.06
C VAL A 791 29.93 -4.66 22.47
N ARG A 792 30.44 -3.78 21.59
CA ARG A 792 30.48 -2.32 21.83
C ARG A 792 29.08 -1.76 22.03
N LEU A 793 28.13 -2.09 21.15
CA LEU A 793 26.74 -1.63 21.25
C LEU A 793 26.08 -2.09 22.56
N ALA A 794 26.32 -3.33 22.99
CA ALA A 794 25.75 -3.85 24.24
C ALA A 794 26.27 -3.13 25.49
N HIS A 795 27.58 -2.85 25.55
CA HIS A 795 28.19 -2.02 26.61
C HIS A 795 27.61 -0.60 26.59
N ARG A 796 27.58 0.05 25.41
CA ARG A 796 27.02 1.41 25.23
C ARG A 796 25.56 1.54 25.64
N MET A 797 24.74 0.53 25.36
CA MET A 797 23.33 0.50 25.74
C MET A 797 23.10 0.13 27.22
N GLY A 798 24.13 -0.26 27.98
CA GLY A 798 24.02 -0.55 29.41
C GLY A 798 23.14 -1.77 29.73
N PHE A 799 23.38 -2.89 29.05
CA PHE A 799 22.80 -4.21 29.37
C PHE A 799 23.54 -4.88 30.55
N ASP A 800 22.88 -5.81 31.26
CA ASP A 800 23.56 -6.64 32.29
C ASP A 800 24.15 -7.91 31.65
N ILE A 801 23.45 -8.47 30.67
CA ILE A 801 23.85 -9.68 29.93
C ILE A 801 23.66 -9.40 28.43
N THR A 802 24.59 -9.87 27.61
CA THR A 802 24.44 -9.88 26.15
C THR A 802 24.95 -11.19 25.55
N PHE A 803 24.46 -11.53 24.37
CA PHE A 803 24.89 -12.72 23.63
C PHE A 803 25.90 -12.36 22.55
N ALA A 804 26.96 -13.17 22.43
CA ALA A 804 27.92 -13.06 21.34
C ALA A 804 27.24 -13.27 19.97
N LEU A 805 27.70 -12.54 18.95
CA LEU A 805 27.24 -12.72 17.57
C LEU A 805 27.52 -14.17 17.10
N ALA A 806 26.54 -14.80 16.45
CA ALA A 806 26.60 -16.20 16.05
C ALA A 806 25.94 -16.44 14.69
N ASP A 807 26.49 -17.36 13.90
CA ASP A 807 25.92 -17.79 12.62
C ASP A 807 25.06 -19.06 12.85
N PRO A 808 23.72 -19.00 12.70
CA PRO A 808 22.84 -20.15 12.92
C PRO A 808 23.17 -21.36 12.04
N ALA A 809 23.78 -21.13 10.86
CA ALA A 809 24.12 -22.15 9.89
C ALA A 809 25.55 -22.71 10.04
N ASP A 810 26.47 -21.94 10.64
CA ASP A 810 27.91 -22.24 10.70
C ASP A 810 28.45 -22.18 12.15
N PRO A 811 28.47 -23.32 12.87
CA PRO A 811 29.01 -23.39 14.23
C PRO A 811 30.52 -23.09 14.30
N ALA A 812 31.29 -23.39 13.25
CA ALA A 812 32.73 -23.13 13.24
C ALA A 812 33.03 -21.63 13.11
N ARG A 813 32.23 -20.90 12.32
CA ARG A 813 32.28 -19.43 12.27
C ARG A 813 31.78 -18.80 13.55
N THR A 814 30.74 -19.36 14.16
CA THR A 814 30.26 -18.95 15.48
C THR A 814 31.38 -19.01 16.53
N GLU A 815 32.20 -20.08 16.54
CA GLU A 815 33.36 -20.16 17.45
C GLU A 815 34.43 -19.07 17.15
N ARG A 816 34.74 -18.82 15.87
CA ARG A 816 35.66 -17.73 15.46
C ARG A 816 35.15 -16.35 15.89
N TRP A 817 33.85 -16.09 15.72
CA TRP A 817 33.21 -14.86 16.16
C TRP A 817 33.16 -14.71 17.68
N ALA A 818 32.89 -15.80 18.41
CA ALA A 818 32.89 -15.79 19.88
C ALA A 818 34.28 -15.46 20.45
N ARG A 819 35.36 -15.91 19.79
CA ARG A 819 36.75 -15.56 20.15
C ARG A 819 37.03 -14.07 19.99
N ARG A 820 36.55 -13.46 18.89
CA ARG A 820 36.62 -12.01 18.63
C ARG A 820 35.80 -11.21 19.65
N ALA A 821 34.59 -11.68 19.96
CA ALA A 821 33.70 -11.07 20.94
C ALA A 821 34.30 -11.07 22.36
N LEU A 822 34.95 -12.17 22.80
CA LEU A 822 35.67 -12.22 24.08
C LEU A 822 36.80 -11.18 24.15
N ALA A 823 37.62 -11.08 23.10
CA ALA A 823 38.73 -10.13 23.05
C ALA A 823 38.26 -8.67 23.14
N GLU A 824 37.17 -8.31 22.45
CA GLU A 824 36.57 -6.98 22.57
C GLU A 824 35.91 -6.77 23.94
N HIS A 825 35.21 -7.78 24.47
CA HIS A 825 34.53 -7.67 25.76
C HIS A 825 35.52 -7.42 26.89
N ALA A 826 36.64 -8.15 26.92
CA ALA A 826 37.72 -7.93 27.88
C ALA A 826 38.28 -6.50 27.81
N TRP A 827 38.41 -5.93 26.60
CA TRP A 827 38.85 -4.55 26.41
C TRP A 827 37.83 -3.53 26.93
N GLN A 828 36.57 -3.64 26.52
CA GLN A 828 35.51 -2.70 26.89
C GLN A 828 35.23 -2.71 28.41
N THR A 829 35.15 -3.90 29.01
CA THR A 829 34.94 -4.07 30.45
C THR A 829 36.08 -3.47 31.27
N ALA A 830 37.33 -3.57 30.80
CA ALA A 830 38.47 -2.97 31.49
C ALA A 830 38.57 -1.45 31.35
N ASP A 831 38.06 -0.88 30.24
CA ASP A 831 38.13 0.55 29.94
C ASP A 831 36.98 1.34 30.59
N ARG A 832 35.76 0.78 30.59
CA ARG A 832 34.57 1.41 31.17
C ARG A 832 34.30 1.06 32.64
N HIS A 833 34.81 -0.09 33.10
CA HIS A 833 34.42 -0.73 34.37
C HIS A 833 32.93 -1.14 34.44
N ASP A 834 32.28 -1.27 33.27
CA ASP A 834 30.87 -1.65 33.13
C ASP A 834 30.65 -3.12 33.50
N ALA A 835 29.52 -3.39 34.14
CA ALA A 835 29.19 -4.71 34.70
C ALA A 835 28.41 -5.62 33.72
N LEU A 836 28.69 -5.53 32.43
CA LEU A 836 28.11 -6.41 31.41
C LEU A 836 28.75 -7.82 31.49
N SER A 837 27.95 -8.87 31.29
CA SER A 837 28.42 -10.25 31.12
C SER A 837 28.15 -10.76 29.71
N LEU A 838 29.21 -11.21 29.01
CA LEU A 838 29.11 -11.80 27.66
C LEU A 838 28.84 -13.30 27.72
N TRP A 839 27.79 -13.76 27.05
CA TRP A 839 27.39 -15.17 26.99
C TRP A 839 27.56 -15.74 25.57
N ALA A 840 28.00 -16.99 25.46
CA ALA A 840 28.17 -17.65 24.16
C ALA A 840 26.85 -18.19 23.62
N VAL A 841 26.71 -18.27 22.29
CA VAL A 841 25.54 -18.86 21.62
C VAL A 841 25.91 -20.20 20.98
N VAL A 842 25.24 -21.27 21.40
CA VAL A 842 25.37 -22.62 20.86
C VAL A 842 24.39 -22.79 19.69
N THR A 843 24.94 -22.84 18.48
CA THR A 843 24.22 -23.11 17.22
C THR A 843 24.39 -24.59 16.81
N GLY A 844 23.84 -25.00 15.66
CA GLY A 844 24.05 -26.35 15.11
C GLY A 844 22.83 -27.09 14.56
N GLY A 845 21.68 -26.43 14.38
CA GLY A 845 20.48 -27.07 13.81
C GLY A 845 19.79 -28.02 14.80
N SER A 846 19.06 -29.00 14.29
CA SER A 846 18.47 -30.11 15.06
C SER A 846 19.41 -31.33 15.19
N ASP A 847 20.65 -31.22 14.70
CA ASP A 847 21.67 -32.26 14.75
C ASP A 847 22.33 -32.32 16.15
N PRO A 848 22.16 -33.41 16.92
CA PRO A 848 22.71 -33.52 18.26
C PRO A 848 24.24 -33.54 18.31
N GLU A 849 24.93 -34.08 17.29
CA GLU A 849 26.39 -34.14 17.27
C GLU A 849 26.99 -32.77 16.95
N ARG A 850 26.40 -32.02 16.01
CA ARG A 850 26.81 -30.63 15.74
C ARG A 850 26.66 -29.75 16.97
N ARG A 851 25.51 -29.82 17.65
CA ARG A 851 25.28 -29.09 18.91
C ARG A 851 26.28 -29.48 20.00
N ARG A 852 26.58 -30.77 20.15
CA ARG A 852 27.59 -31.26 21.10
C ARG A 852 28.97 -30.69 20.80
N SER A 853 29.38 -30.74 19.53
CA SER A 853 30.67 -30.18 19.08
C SER A 853 30.75 -28.67 19.31
N ALA A 854 29.71 -27.92 18.96
CA ALA A 854 29.63 -26.47 19.16
C ALA A 854 29.68 -26.07 20.65
N ALA A 855 28.89 -26.74 21.50
CA ALA A 855 28.89 -26.52 22.95
C ALA A 855 30.27 -26.80 23.57
N ARG A 856 30.93 -27.89 23.12
CA ARG A 856 32.27 -28.26 23.58
C ARG A 856 33.33 -27.22 23.18
N GLY A 857 33.32 -26.75 21.92
CA GLY A 857 34.24 -25.74 21.40
C GLY A 857 34.14 -24.41 22.15
N LEU A 858 32.91 -23.91 22.33
CA LEU A 858 32.64 -22.68 23.09
C LEU A 858 33.03 -22.80 24.57
N ARG A 859 32.84 -23.96 25.20
CA ARG A 859 33.34 -24.24 26.57
C ARG A 859 34.87 -24.19 26.63
N SER A 860 35.57 -24.88 25.71
CA SER A 860 37.04 -24.83 25.68
C SER A 860 37.57 -23.42 25.49
N LEU A 861 36.97 -22.66 24.58
CA LEU A 861 37.32 -21.26 24.32
C LEU A 861 37.15 -20.37 25.58
N GLY A 862 36.02 -20.49 26.27
CA GLY A 862 35.78 -19.76 27.53
C GLY A 862 36.70 -20.19 28.68
N ALA A 863 37.23 -21.41 28.67
CA ALA A 863 38.22 -21.90 29.62
C ALA A 863 39.66 -21.53 29.24
N GLU A 864 39.94 -21.34 27.96
CA GLU A 864 41.21 -20.78 27.45
C GLU A 864 41.34 -19.30 27.83
N ASP A 865 40.30 -18.49 27.60
CA ASP A 865 40.32 -17.08 27.99
C ASP A 865 40.48 -16.88 29.50
N ARG A 866 39.75 -17.65 30.32
CA ARG A 866 39.95 -17.68 31.79
C ARG A 866 41.39 -18.01 32.19
N ARG A 867 42.05 -18.96 31.52
CA ARG A 867 43.47 -19.28 31.75
C ARG A 867 44.41 -18.17 31.27
N ALA A 868 44.06 -17.47 30.19
CA ALA A 868 44.72 -16.25 29.72
C ALA A 868 44.44 -15.03 30.63
N GLY A 869 43.54 -15.15 31.60
CA GLY A 869 43.19 -14.12 32.58
C GLY A 869 42.09 -13.15 32.17
N GLY A 870 41.31 -13.50 31.14
CA GLY A 870 40.03 -12.86 30.87
C GLY A 870 38.91 -13.45 31.74
N LEU A 871 37.67 -13.01 31.50
CA LEU A 871 36.50 -13.45 32.27
C LEU A 871 35.92 -14.79 31.75
N GLY A 872 36.19 -15.14 30.50
CA GLY A 872 35.45 -16.17 29.77
C GLY A 872 33.99 -15.79 29.54
N PHE A 873 33.16 -16.79 29.22
CA PHE A 873 31.71 -16.59 29.08
C PHE A 873 30.99 -16.68 30.43
N GLY A 874 30.08 -15.73 30.67
CA GLY A 874 29.23 -15.69 31.86
C GLY A 874 28.21 -16.83 31.93
N GLY A 875 27.76 -17.30 30.76
CA GLY A 875 26.76 -18.35 30.57
C GLY A 875 26.59 -18.69 29.08
N TYR A 876 25.56 -19.49 28.77
CA TYR A 876 25.35 -20.03 27.42
C TYR A 876 23.89 -19.89 26.97
N ARG A 877 23.65 -19.29 25.80
CA ARG A 877 22.38 -19.33 25.06
C ARG A 877 22.40 -20.52 24.11
N ILE A 878 21.37 -21.33 24.16
CA ILE A 878 21.10 -22.40 23.21
C ILE A 878 20.09 -21.85 22.19
N GLU A 879 20.42 -21.93 20.90
CA GLU A 879 19.50 -21.56 19.84
C GLU A 879 18.41 -22.63 19.69
N ALA A 880 17.13 -22.23 19.65
CA ALA A 880 16.04 -23.16 19.37
C ALA A 880 15.96 -23.47 17.87
N VAL A 881 15.63 -24.72 17.56
CA VAL A 881 15.35 -25.19 16.21
C VAL A 881 14.08 -26.02 16.33
N GLY A 882 12.94 -25.38 16.09
CA GLY A 882 11.63 -25.93 16.43
C GLY A 882 11.33 -25.91 17.94
N THR A 883 10.23 -26.58 18.30
CA THR A 883 9.70 -26.64 19.66
C THR A 883 10.58 -27.52 20.58
N PRO A 884 11.02 -27.04 21.75
CA PRO A 884 11.82 -27.81 22.72
C PRO A 884 11.31 -29.22 23.06
N ALA A 885 10.00 -29.46 23.04
CA ALA A 885 9.42 -30.78 23.25
C ALA A 885 9.65 -31.77 22.10
N ARG A 886 9.90 -31.31 20.86
CA ARG A 886 10.25 -32.14 19.70
C ARG A 886 11.75 -32.41 19.59
N ASP A 887 12.57 -31.39 19.88
CA ASP A 887 14.03 -31.42 19.66
C ASP A 887 14.84 -31.68 20.95
N ALA A 888 14.21 -32.33 21.93
CA ALA A 888 14.78 -32.63 23.25
C ALA A 888 16.12 -33.42 23.21
N SER A 889 16.37 -34.21 22.17
CA SER A 889 17.65 -34.92 21.97
C SER A 889 18.79 -33.97 21.65
N ALA A 890 18.57 -33.01 20.74
CA ALA A 890 19.53 -31.99 20.34
C ALA A 890 19.79 -31.00 21.49
N LEU A 891 18.74 -30.59 22.21
CA LEU A 891 18.86 -29.78 23.42
C LEU A 891 19.73 -30.46 24.49
N ARG A 892 19.42 -31.72 24.86
CA ARG A 892 20.21 -32.49 25.84
C ARG A 892 21.66 -32.70 25.39
N ALA A 893 21.92 -32.86 24.09
CA ALA A 893 23.27 -33.04 23.57
C ALA A 893 24.15 -31.79 23.71
N ALA A 894 23.58 -30.58 23.59
CA ALA A 894 24.27 -29.35 23.97
C ALA A 894 24.47 -29.27 25.50
N LEU A 895 23.39 -29.42 26.27
CA LEU A 895 23.40 -29.24 27.72
C LEU A 895 24.32 -30.21 28.47
N GLY A 896 24.56 -31.40 27.92
CA GLY A 896 25.50 -32.39 28.47
C GLY A 896 26.98 -31.99 28.38
N GLU A 897 27.34 -31.05 27.51
CA GLU A 897 28.71 -30.52 27.41
C GLU A 897 28.92 -29.21 28.19
N LEU A 898 27.85 -28.47 28.52
CA LEU A 898 27.98 -27.14 29.12
C LEU A 898 28.27 -27.18 30.63
N ASP A 899 29.15 -26.28 31.08
CA ASP A 899 29.54 -26.08 32.47
C ASP A 899 28.31 -26.07 33.41
N ALA A 900 28.34 -26.86 34.48
CA ALA A 900 27.19 -27.04 35.38
C ALA A 900 27.03 -25.85 36.35
N ASP A 901 28.13 -25.17 36.68
CA ASP A 901 28.20 -23.93 37.45
C ASP A 901 27.89 -22.67 36.61
N ARG A 902 27.51 -22.83 35.34
CA ARG A 902 27.13 -21.73 34.45
C ARG A 902 25.65 -21.80 34.05
N PRO A 903 24.96 -20.64 33.95
CA PRO A 903 23.55 -20.57 33.59
C PRO A 903 23.34 -20.85 32.09
N ARG A 904 22.17 -21.43 31.79
CA ARG A 904 21.76 -21.93 30.48
C ARG A 904 20.46 -21.27 30.06
N TYR A 905 20.47 -20.61 28.91
CA TYR A 905 19.35 -19.86 28.36
C TYR A 905 18.81 -20.55 27.11
N LEU A 906 17.49 -20.66 26.96
CA LEU A 906 16.84 -21.13 25.73
C LEU A 906 15.90 -20.06 25.19
N ALA A 907 16.14 -19.64 23.95
CA ALA A 907 15.27 -18.72 23.25
C ALA A 907 14.08 -19.47 22.61
N GLY A 908 12.93 -18.81 22.44
CA GLY A 908 11.86 -19.24 21.54
C GLY A 908 10.91 -20.32 22.08
N VAL A 909 10.50 -20.25 23.34
CA VAL A 909 9.44 -21.13 23.87
C VAL A 909 8.07 -20.74 23.30
N GLU A 910 7.43 -21.66 22.58
CA GLU A 910 6.12 -21.43 21.94
C GLU A 910 4.91 -21.69 22.87
N GLY A 911 5.08 -22.51 23.91
CA GLY A 911 3.97 -22.90 24.77
C GLY A 911 4.37 -23.54 26.11
N PRO A 912 3.36 -23.82 26.97
CA PRO A 912 3.61 -24.35 28.31
C PRO A 912 4.27 -25.74 28.35
N ALA A 913 4.03 -26.56 27.33
CA ALA A 913 4.69 -27.86 27.18
C ALA A 913 6.19 -27.72 26.87
N ASP A 914 6.56 -26.78 26.02
CA ASP A 914 7.96 -26.48 25.69
C ASP A 914 8.71 -25.86 26.87
N LEU A 915 8.05 -24.96 27.62
CA LEU A 915 8.59 -24.38 28.85
C LEU A 915 8.99 -25.49 29.83
N LEU A 916 8.07 -26.43 30.07
CA LEU A 916 8.32 -27.54 30.99
C LEU A 916 9.34 -28.55 30.43
N ALA A 917 9.29 -28.90 29.14
CA ALA A 917 10.28 -29.80 28.54
C ALA A 917 11.72 -29.24 28.61
N ALA A 918 11.88 -27.93 28.42
CA ALA A 918 13.18 -27.27 28.52
C ALA A 918 13.67 -27.14 29.97
N ILE A 919 12.78 -26.84 30.93
CA ILE A 919 13.08 -26.88 32.36
C ILE A 919 13.48 -28.30 32.79
N GLU A 920 12.78 -29.34 32.31
CA GLU A 920 13.12 -30.74 32.57
C GLU A 920 14.54 -31.08 32.08
N ALA A 921 14.95 -30.55 30.92
CA ALA A 921 16.28 -30.72 30.36
C ALA A 921 17.40 -29.97 31.13
N GLY A 922 17.06 -29.09 32.07
CA GLY A 922 18.03 -28.33 32.87
C GLY A 922 18.42 -26.98 32.26
N VAL A 923 17.47 -26.29 31.63
CA VAL A 923 17.57 -24.87 31.23
C VAL A 923 17.15 -23.97 32.40
N ASP A 924 17.86 -22.86 32.61
CA ASP A 924 17.65 -21.94 33.73
C ASP A 924 16.87 -20.68 33.36
N LEU A 925 17.03 -20.18 32.13
CA LEU A 925 16.35 -18.98 31.64
C LEU A 925 15.67 -19.29 30.32
N LEU A 926 14.41 -18.91 30.18
CA LEU A 926 13.60 -19.21 28.99
C LEU A 926 12.88 -17.94 28.54
N ASP A 927 12.79 -17.70 27.24
CA ASP A 927 12.04 -16.57 26.69
C ASP A 927 10.94 -17.02 25.71
N GLY A 928 10.06 -16.09 25.32
CA GLY A 928 9.10 -16.30 24.26
C GLY A 928 8.43 -15.00 23.84
N THR A 929 8.22 -14.83 22.53
CA THR A 929 7.37 -13.74 21.99
C THR A 929 5.93 -14.20 21.77
N VAL A 930 5.68 -15.52 21.80
CA VAL A 930 4.37 -16.11 21.52
C VAL A 930 3.30 -15.71 22.54
N PRO A 931 3.55 -15.62 23.87
CA PRO A 931 2.50 -15.23 24.83
C PRO A 931 1.96 -13.81 24.60
N ALA A 932 2.82 -12.81 24.43
CA ALA A 932 2.43 -11.45 24.04
C ALA A 932 1.75 -11.39 22.66
N ARG A 933 2.28 -12.12 21.67
CA ARG A 933 1.70 -12.16 20.32
C ARG A 933 0.31 -12.78 20.32
N ALA A 934 0.12 -13.90 21.01
CA ALA A 934 -1.18 -14.53 21.22
C ALA A 934 -2.16 -13.56 21.89
N GLY A 935 -1.70 -12.80 22.90
CA GLY A 935 -2.51 -11.78 23.57
C GLY A 935 -3.00 -10.69 22.61
N ALA A 936 -2.12 -10.21 21.71
CA ALA A 936 -2.47 -9.26 20.66
C ALA A 936 -3.43 -9.83 19.59
N GLU A 937 -3.39 -11.14 19.36
CA GLU A 937 -4.31 -11.87 18.48
C GLU A 937 -5.63 -12.29 19.18
N GLY A 938 -5.80 -11.96 20.47
CA GLY A 938 -6.99 -12.33 21.26
C GLY A 938 -6.99 -13.79 21.76
N ARG A 939 -5.84 -14.47 21.75
CA ARG A 939 -5.67 -15.84 22.24
C ARG A 939 -5.07 -15.84 23.66
N VAL A 940 -5.72 -16.57 24.57
CA VAL A 940 -5.48 -16.52 26.02
C VAL A 940 -5.09 -17.90 26.54
N TYR A 941 -3.92 -18.04 27.16
CA TYR A 941 -3.43 -19.31 27.72
C TYR A 941 -4.04 -19.55 29.10
N THR A 942 -4.94 -20.52 29.24
CA THR A 942 -5.57 -20.89 30.52
C THR A 942 -5.04 -22.21 31.05
N SER A 943 -5.27 -22.49 32.33
CA SER A 943 -4.92 -23.75 32.99
C SER A 943 -5.51 -25.01 32.33
N THR A 944 -6.57 -24.88 31.53
CA THR A 944 -7.25 -25.96 30.80
C THR A 944 -6.99 -25.96 29.28
N GLY A 945 -6.13 -25.05 28.78
CA GLY A 945 -5.83 -24.93 27.34
C GLY A 945 -5.88 -23.49 26.82
N VAL A 946 -5.77 -23.31 25.50
CA VAL A 946 -5.81 -21.97 24.87
C VAL A 946 -7.25 -21.62 24.50
N LEU A 947 -7.69 -20.43 24.92
CA LEU A 947 -9.00 -19.87 24.62
C LEU A 947 -8.89 -18.80 23.53
N ASP A 948 -9.72 -18.88 22.50
CA ASP A 948 -9.89 -17.80 21.52
C ASP A 948 -10.96 -16.83 22.00
N MET A 949 -10.54 -15.63 22.41
CA MET A 949 -11.44 -14.59 22.93
C MET A 949 -12.30 -13.94 21.84
N THR A 950 -12.05 -14.25 20.55
CA THR A 950 -12.90 -13.83 19.44
C THR A 950 -14.11 -14.76 19.22
N ASP A 951 -14.15 -15.93 19.88
CA ASP A 951 -15.26 -16.89 19.77
C ASP A 951 -16.60 -16.27 20.23
N PRO A 952 -17.63 -16.18 19.36
CA PRO A 952 -18.97 -15.71 19.71
C PRO A 952 -19.64 -16.45 20.87
N ALA A 953 -19.23 -17.68 21.20
CA ALA A 953 -19.71 -18.43 22.36
C ALA A 953 -19.42 -17.71 23.69
N LEU A 954 -18.35 -16.90 23.74
CA LEU A 954 -17.93 -16.19 24.95
C LEU A 954 -18.77 -14.95 25.28
N ARG A 955 -19.67 -14.51 24.40
CA ARG A 955 -20.53 -13.32 24.59
C ARG A 955 -21.36 -13.30 25.88
N ALA A 956 -21.64 -14.48 26.43
CA ALA A 956 -22.37 -14.66 27.70
C ALA A 956 -21.54 -15.43 28.75
N ASP A 957 -20.23 -15.62 28.52
CA ASP A 957 -19.34 -16.26 29.49
C ASP A 957 -18.87 -15.23 30.53
N PHE A 958 -19.60 -15.13 31.64
CA PHE A 958 -19.28 -14.21 32.74
C PHE A 958 -18.17 -14.72 33.68
N ARG A 959 -17.50 -15.83 33.36
CA ARG A 959 -16.32 -16.31 34.12
C ARG A 959 -15.09 -15.40 33.86
N PRO A 960 -14.11 -15.35 34.77
CA PRO A 960 -12.81 -14.74 34.51
C PRO A 960 -12.06 -15.46 33.38
N LEU A 961 -10.99 -14.84 32.87
CA LEU A 961 -10.17 -15.38 31.78
C LEU A 961 -9.72 -16.82 32.04
N ASP A 962 -9.18 -17.11 33.24
CA ASP A 962 -8.92 -18.48 33.71
C ASP A 962 -9.55 -18.68 35.10
N PRO A 963 -10.64 -19.46 35.22
CA PRO A 963 -11.37 -19.62 36.48
C PRO A 963 -10.75 -20.63 37.46
N SER A 964 -9.60 -21.23 37.14
CA SER A 964 -9.05 -22.31 37.97
C SER A 964 -8.33 -21.84 39.23
N ALA A 965 -8.78 -22.33 40.38
CA ALA A 965 -8.10 -22.19 41.65
C ALA A 965 -6.75 -22.94 41.72
N SER A 966 -6.44 -23.81 40.75
CA SER A 966 -5.15 -24.51 40.66
C SER A 966 -4.15 -23.85 39.68
N ARG A 967 -4.40 -22.62 39.22
CA ARG A 967 -3.47 -21.90 38.35
C ARG A 967 -2.14 -21.63 39.08
N PRO A 968 -0.97 -21.87 38.43
CA PRO A 968 0.30 -21.30 38.88
C PRO A 968 0.20 -19.79 39.15
N GLY A 969 0.71 -19.33 40.28
CA GLY A 969 0.87 -17.90 40.61
C GLY A 969 -0.33 -17.17 41.21
N GLY A 970 -1.55 -17.70 41.08
CA GLY A 970 -2.75 -17.09 41.66
C GLY A 970 -3.43 -16.05 40.75
N THR A 971 -4.08 -15.05 41.35
CA THR A 971 -4.98 -14.09 40.68
C THR A 971 -4.25 -12.94 39.98
N ASN A 972 -4.59 -12.69 38.72
CA ASN A 972 -4.12 -11.55 37.93
C ASN A 972 -5.16 -10.42 37.94
N ARG A 973 -4.74 -9.15 37.79
CA ARG A 973 -5.66 -8.03 37.48
C ARG A 973 -6.54 -8.30 36.27
N ALA A 974 -6.04 -9.02 35.27
CA ALA A 974 -6.82 -9.39 34.10
C ALA A 974 -8.07 -10.24 34.45
N ASP A 975 -8.03 -11.02 35.54
CA ASP A 975 -9.14 -11.86 36.00
C ASP A 975 -10.29 -11.07 36.64
N ALA A 976 -10.09 -9.78 36.93
CA ALA A 976 -11.18 -8.88 37.34
C ALA A 976 -12.19 -8.65 36.19
N PHE A 977 -11.83 -9.00 34.95
CA PHE A 977 -12.65 -8.86 33.77
C PHE A 977 -13.21 -10.21 33.31
N THR A 978 -14.48 -10.23 32.94
CA THR A 978 -15.13 -11.44 32.45
C THR A 978 -14.76 -11.72 30.98
N ARG A 979 -14.82 -12.98 30.58
CA ARG A 979 -14.57 -13.39 29.19
C ARG A 979 -15.52 -12.69 28.22
N ALA A 980 -16.79 -12.55 28.59
CA ALA A 980 -17.79 -11.78 27.84
C ALA A 980 -17.39 -10.31 27.64
N TYR A 981 -16.83 -9.66 28.66
CA TYR A 981 -16.37 -8.27 28.56
C TYR A 981 -15.13 -8.14 27.66
N VAL A 982 -14.14 -9.01 27.82
CA VAL A 982 -12.92 -9.00 26.99
C VAL A 982 -13.25 -9.35 25.53
N HIS A 983 -14.13 -10.32 25.28
CA HIS A 983 -14.70 -10.62 23.96
C HIS A 983 -15.40 -9.38 23.36
N HIS A 984 -16.24 -8.70 24.13
CA HIS A 984 -16.90 -7.47 23.69
C HIS A 984 -15.89 -6.39 23.29
N LEU A 985 -14.83 -6.17 24.08
CA LEU A 985 -13.78 -5.22 23.74
C LEU A 985 -13.00 -5.60 22.48
N LEU A 986 -12.68 -6.89 22.27
CA LEU A 986 -12.06 -7.37 21.03
C LEU A 986 -12.95 -7.15 19.80
N VAL A 987 -14.24 -7.47 19.90
CA VAL A 987 -15.22 -7.24 18.82
C VAL A 987 -15.45 -5.75 18.57
N ALA A 988 -15.33 -4.90 19.60
CA ALA A 988 -15.33 -3.44 19.47
C ALA A 988 -14.00 -2.87 18.93
N ASN A 989 -12.95 -3.69 18.81
CA ASN A 989 -11.57 -3.30 18.47
C ASN A 989 -11.01 -2.25 19.44
N GLU A 990 -11.32 -2.40 20.73
CA GLU A 990 -10.80 -1.57 21.82
C GLU A 990 -9.42 -2.05 22.29
N GLY A 991 -8.45 -1.13 22.37
CA GLY A 991 -7.05 -1.47 22.68
C GLY A 991 -6.84 -2.13 24.04
N LEU A 992 -7.73 -1.84 25.01
CA LEU A 992 -7.71 -2.45 26.35
C LEU A 992 -7.81 -3.98 26.29
N ALA A 993 -8.51 -4.55 25.30
CA ALA A 993 -8.66 -5.99 25.18
C ALA A 993 -7.32 -6.71 24.95
N VAL A 994 -6.47 -6.12 24.10
CA VAL A 994 -5.10 -6.61 23.84
C VAL A 994 -4.25 -6.50 25.10
N THR A 995 -4.28 -5.36 25.82
CA THR A 995 -3.60 -5.21 27.11
C THR A 995 -4.01 -6.30 28.10
N LEU A 996 -5.31 -6.58 28.26
CA LEU A 996 -5.79 -7.60 29.20
C LEU A 996 -5.37 -9.02 28.81
N CYS A 997 -5.43 -9.37 27.52
CA CYS A 997 -5.00 -10.69 27.04
C CYS A 997 -3.49 -10.89 27.18
N THR A 998 -2.69 -9.88 26.82
CA THR A 998 -1.23 -9.90 26.98
C THR A 998 -0.82 -9.93 28.45
N LEU A 999 -1.44 -9.12 29.32
CA LEU A 999 -1.21 -9.11 30.77
C LEU A 999 -1.49 -10.48 31.38
N HIS A 1000 -2.56 -11.14 30.93
CA HIS A 1000 -2.89 -12.49 31.35
C HIS A 1000 -1.82 -13.51 30.91
N ASN A 1001 -1.44 -13.50 29.64
CA ASN A 1001 -0.50 -14.46 29.08
C ASN A 1001 0.91 -14.35 29.71
N GLU A 1002 1.46 -13.14 29.84
CA GLU A 1002 2.80 -12.96 30.45
C GLU A 1002 2.81 -13.43 31.91
N HIS A 1003 1.81 -13.04 32.71
CA HIS A 1003 1.65 -13.52 34.08
C HIS A 1003 1.57 -15.05 34.17
N PHE A 1004 0.85 -15.69 33.24
CA PHE A 1004 0.70 -17.15 33.21
C PHE A 1004 2.04 -17.87 33.03
N PHE A 1005 2.88 -17.43 32.10
CA PHE A 1005 4.18 -18.05 31.83
C PHE A 1005 5.22 -17.78 32.94
N VAL A 1006 5.32 -16.54 33.42
CA VAL A 1006 6.16 -16.18 34.58
C VAL A 1006 5.79 -17.02 35.81
N SER A 1007 4.48 -17.13 36.09
CA SER A 1007 3.96 -17.91 37.22
C SER A 1007 4.19 -19.42 37.09
N LEU A 1008 4.11 -19.96 35.87
CA LEU A 1008 4.34 -21.37 35.59
C LEU A 1008 5.81 -21.75 35.80
N ALA A 1009 6.76 -20.91 35.37
CA ALA A 1009 8.19 -21.10 35.66
C ALA A 1009 8.47 -21.05 37.18
N ALA A 1010 7.89 -20.07 37.89
CA ALA A 1010 8.03 -19.99 39.35
C ALA A 1010 7.41 -21.20 40.10
N ALA A 1011 6.33 -21.79 39.57
CA ALA A 1011 5.75 -23.02 40.11
C ALA A 1011 6.63 -24.25 39.81
N ALA A 1012 7.17 -24.35 38.60
CA ALA A 1012 8.15 -25.38 38.22
C ALA A 1012 9.37 -25.34 39.15
N ARG A 1013 9.94 -24.15 39.43
CA ARG A 1013 11.03 -23.96 40.39
C ARG A 1013 10.70 -24.52 41.78
N ARG A 1014 9.52 -24.19 42.33
CA ARG A 1014 9.07 -24.73 43.64
C ARG A 1014 8.94 -26.25 43.62
N ALA A 1015 8.44 -26.83 42.52
CA ALA A 1015 8.34 -28.28 42.39
C ALA A 1015 9.71 -28.97 42.28
N ILE A 1016 10.71 -28.34 41.64
CA ILE A 1016 12.11 -28.83 41.64
C ILE A 1016 12.69 -28.81 43.05
N ALA A 1017 12.55 -27.69 43.77
CA ALA A 1017 13.02 -27.56 45.14
C ALA A 1017 12.36 -28.55 46.12
N ALA A 1018 11.12 -28.97 45.85
CA ALA A 1018 10.41 -30.00 46.60
C ALA A 1018 10.68 -31.44 46.13
N GLY A 1019 11.43 -31.64 45.03
CA GLY A 1019 11.68 -32.96 44.44
C GLY A 1019 10.52 -33.57 43.64
N ASP A 1020 9.42 -32.83 43.43
CA ASP A 1020 8.15 -33.30 42.85
C ASP A 1020 7.92 -32.84 41.39
N TYR A 1021 8.95 -32.29 40.75
CA TYR A 1021 8.85 -31.69 39.41
C TYR A 1021 8.19 -32.59 38.34
N PRO A 1022 8.51 -33.90 38.21
CA PRO A 1022 7.88 -34.74 37.19
C PRO A 1022 6.37 -34.94 37.41
N ALA A 1023 5.93 -35.05 38.66
CA ALA A 1023 4.51 -35.21 38.98
C ALA A 1023 3.76 -33.89 38.72
N PHE A 1024 4.34 -32.75 39.11
CA PHE A 1024 3.84 -31.42 38.80
C PHE A 1024 3.67 -31.20 37.29
N ALA A 1025 4.73 -31.41 36.50
CA ALA A 1025 4.70 -31.21 35.05
C ALA A 1025 3.67 -32.12 34.37
N ALA A 1026 3.65 -33.41 34.73
CA ALA A 1026 2.69 -34.36 34.18
C ALA A 1026 1.24 -34.06 34.61
N ALA A 1027 1.02 -33.55 35.83
CA ALA A 1027 -0.31 -33.13 36.30
C ALA A 1027 -0.81 -31.89 35.54
N PHE A 1028 0.04 -30.88 35.37
CA PHE A 1028 -0.28 -29.67 34.62
C PHE A 1028 -0.62 -29.98 33.16
N LEU A 1029 0.22 -30.76 32.46
CA LEU A 1029 0.00 -31.08 31.04
C LEU A 1029 -1.25 -31.94 30.80
N ARG A 1030 -1.61 -32.82 31.75
CA ARG A 1030 -2.90 -33.55 31.71
C ARG A 1030 -4.13 -32.64 31.88
N GLY A 1031 -3.98 -31.48 32.52
CA GLY A 1031 -5.03 -30.47 32.66
C GLY A 1031 -5.14 -29.58 31.42
N PHE A 1032 -4.00 -29.09 30.92
CA PHE A 1032 -3.92 -28.16 29.79
C PHE A 1032 -4.44 -28.74 28.45
N GLY A 1033 -4.47 -30.07 28.32
CA GLY A 1033 -4.97 -30.79 27.14
C GLY A 1033 -6.43 -31.24 27.19
N LYS A 1034 -7.23 -30.79 28.16
CA LYS A 1034 -8.66 -31.11 28.27
C LYS A 1034 -9.54 -29.87 28.14
N VAL A 1035 -10.18 -29.73 26.98
CA VAL A 1035 -11.32 -28.84 26.73
C VAL A 1035 -12.60 -29.70 26.72
#